data_AF-A0A7Y5W2V3-F1
#
_entry.id   AF-A0A7Y5W2V3-F1
#
_cell.length_a   1.000
_cell.length_b   1.000
_cell.length_c   1.000
_cell.angle_alpha   90.00
_cell.angle_beta   90.00
_cell.angle_gamma   90.00
#
_symmetry.space_group_name_H-M   'P 1'
#
loop_
_entity.id
_entity.type
_entity.pdbx_description
1 polymer ?
#
loop_
_entity_poly.entity_id
_entity_poly.type
_entity_poly.pdbx_seq_one_letter_code
_entity_poly.pdbx_strand_id
1 'polypeptide(L)'
;MSDSPENFDFAQIGKRRARGKRHRTSPLKRLLAVGAGIFVVALIAGLAIAVYSRVAPAARLTRVGNQEIDELKTLKLSVAAAGVSDAGWFDLVQGPEGAELDRQSAEFKWTPTEAQGPGLFNVVVRLVDYDTELPIDQIQFSVSVLEVDRPPVFDPVAEKSIDPTTPLYLVVDASDPDQPAKPVRFDLTSAPEGATINQSTGAIHWDPVGAEPGLVSFIVTATEGAYGGLSATKEVQVRINAPPPGTVLATDDSAAMMTEESTESSAAEKKPEKPLPTAEKEIPVPPAPEGPDTTNERILAIYEKNKLFQPNEYPALRKVFADQFERRQWTDLHRGFGADYDAMDQWFKGEPEAREELFTAIDPEHDDAQTALKLFKELKKNRPEAFPSYLELAIALAVTWDNDKGVYDYTRHQERSGSTMPDKLAGPIDGFRYFIENEKVMQGRAQLLPWEILCYVVDHRTPLPERPWVLQNYLSKRAMIGQCYSDVPYDAEMRVEESGGKSRIKGKPYTLENLRKYGGIYEMQADFAARVAKCLGVPAAYVSGPSVSGQPHAWVTWVEFAGLTRSSISFSVQSFGRSRNDYFVGKLTEPNTGAEITDRDMELRLQTVGLNSKAKRQAALVMRAFPIIRDTLKMDAAGQLAYLNQVVRLCPGNEAAWLAIAQMSREKKIDAGQHKAMMASLESLYRTFANFPDFTCRVFDDMIAFQDNPKQREKLYERMVALYGTAGRPDLGCEAILKYVDYLVSEKHEKEAIQWLAVSIQRMPGEGRYVPRMLDRLESLAKDVEGSQEQLVRFYQEFLPKIPQMEGNAPSPYCIEMFERAIKRFKKAGRDELAQAGEAQLVLIKAGRGQRSR
;
A
#
# COMPACT_ATOMS: atom_id res chain seq x y z
N MET A 1 -39.76 -13.32 -57.73
CA MET A 1 -38.33 -13.70 -57.75
C MET A 1 -37.62 -12.79 -56.77
N SER A 2 -37.04 -13.42 -55.76
CA SER A 2 -36.55 -12.88 -54.50
C SER A 2 -35.27 -12.06 -54.67
N ASP A 3 -35.28 -10.83 -54.13
CA ASP A 3 -34.07 -10.13 -53.75
C ASP A 3 -33.41 -10.90 -52.59
N SER A 4 -32.13 -11.26 -52.77
CA SER A 4 -31.32 -11.95 -51.76
C SER A 4 -30.96 -11.01 -50.60
N PRO A 5 -30.96 -11.48 -49.33
CA PRO A 5 -30.52 -10.68 -48.19
C PRO A 5 -29.01 -10.41 -48.24
N GLU A 6 -28.59 -9.20 -47.88
CA GLU A 6 -27.17 -8.89 -47.63
C GLU A 6 -26.63 -9.83 -46.53
N ASN A 7 -25.69 -10.71 -46.89
CA ASN A 7 -25.03 -11.62 -45.94
C ASN A 7 -24.35 -10.83 -44.82
N PHE A 8 -24.90 -10.93 -43.62
CA PHE A 8 -24.20 -10.61 -42.38
C PHE A 8 -22.94 -11.52 -42.31
N ASP A 9 -21.82 -11.03 -41.79
CA ASP A 9 -20.57 -11.77 -41.61
C ASP A 9 -19.85 -11.19 -40.38
N PHE A 10 -19.56 -12.02 -39.36
CA PHE A 10 -18.83 -11.60 -38.15
C PHE A 10 -17.46 -10.96 -38.48
N ALA A 11 -16.94 -11.18 -39.69
CA ALA A 11 -15.66 -10.66 -40.16
C ALA A 11 -15.71 -9.34 -40.95
N GLN A 12 -16.87 -8.72 -41.24
CA GLN A 12 -16.93 -7.58 -42.17
C GLN A 12 -17.20 -6.20 -41.54
N ILE A 13 -16.13 -5.53 -41.14
CA ILE A 13 -15.93 -4.11 -41.45
C ILE A 13 -14.74 -4.03 -42.41
N GLY A 14 -14.96 -3.55 -43.64
CA GLY A 14 -13.87 -3.34 -44.59
C GLY A 14 -14.21 -3.15 -46.06
N LYS A 15 -15.49 -3.09 -46.47
CA LYS A 15 -15.84 -2.92 -47.90
C LYS A 15 -17.11 -2.08 -48.12
N ARG A 16 -17.00 -0.76 -48.18
CA ARG A 16 -17.91 0.07 -49.00
C ARG A 16 -17.11 1.08 -49.84
N ARG A 17 -17.27 0.98 -51.16
CA ARG A 17 -16.52 1.65 -52.24
C ARG A 17 -16.87 3.14 -52.37
N ALA A 18 -15.87 3.98 -52.66
CA ALA A 18 -16.06 5.30 -53.28
C ALA A 18 -15.47 5.32 -54.70
N ARG A 19 -16.29 5.72 -55.68
CA ARG A 19 -15.93 5.98 -57.08
C ARG A 19 -15.29 7.37 -57.19
N GLY A 20 -14.17 7.50 -57.90
CA GLY A 20 -13.57 8.78 -58.29
C GLY A 20 -12.74 8.63 -59.57
N LYS A 21 -13.06 9.45 -60.59
CA LYS A 21 -12.55 9.39 -61.97
C LYS A 21 -11.09 9.86 -62.09
N ARG A 22 -10.34 9.22 -63.01
CA ARG A 22 -9.00 9.60 -63.49
C ARG A 22 -9.06 10.66 -64.61
N HIS A 23 -8.08 11.56 -64.64
CA HIS A 23 -7.40 12.03 -65.87
C HIS A 23 -5.89 11.98 -65.62
N ARG A 24 -5.15 11.08 -66.31
CA ARG A 24 -4.35 11.28 -67.55
C ARG A 24 -3.13 12.18 -67.25
N THR A 25 -1.87 11.75 -67.43
CA THR A 25 -1.26 11.05 -68.58
C THR A 25 0.02 10.27 -68.24
N SER A 26 0.28 9.22 -69.01
CA SER A 26 1.45 8.32 -69.10
C SER A 26 2.58 8.90 -70.00
N PRO A 27 3.60 8.17 -70.53
CA PRO A 27 4.09 6.78 -70.32
C PRO A 27 5.65 6.60 -70.30
N LEU A 28 6.19 5.46 -69.82
CA LEU A 28 6.98 4.51 -70.65
C LEU A 28 7.45 3.25 -69.89
N LYS A 29 7.05 2.11 -70.48
CA LYS A 29 7.63 0.75 -70.53
C LYS A 29 7.61 -0.20 -69.32
N ARG A 30 7.17 -1.42 -69.68
CA ARG A 30 6.82 -2.62 -68.90
C ARG A 30 8.01 -3.59 -68.86
N LEU A 31 8.20 -4.31 -67.76
CA LEU A 31 8.45 -5.77 -67.78
C LEU A 31 8.25 -6.42 -66.39
N LEU A 32 7.42 -7.47 -66.38
CA LEU A 32 7.32 -8.68 -65.53
C LEU A 32 7.87 -8.70 -64.07
N ALA A 33 6.89 -8.79 -63.17
CA ALA A 33 6.62 -9.89 -62.22
C ALA A 33 7.61 -10.27 -61.09
N VAL A 34 6.95 -10.58 -59.96
CA VAL A 34 7.39 -11.26 -58.73
C VAL A 34 7.99 -10.35 -57.65
N GLY A 35 7.19 -10.08 -56.60
CA GLY A 35 7.71 -9.58 -55.33
C GLY A 35 6.67 -8.87 -54.45
N ALA A 36 6.41 -9.47 -53.29
CA ALA A 36 5.92 -8.83 -52.07
C ALA A 36 4.44 -8.41 -52.01
N GLY A 37 3.59 -9.40 -51.72
CA GLY A 37 2.42 -9.23 -50.86
C GLY A 37 2.87 -9.05 -49.41
N ILE A 38 3.28 -7.84 -49.05
CA ILE A 38 3.39 -7.32 -47.69
C ILE A 38 3.13 -5.82 -47.86
N PHE A 39 1.94 -5.30 -47.52
CA PHE A 39 1.68 -3.88 -47.19
C PHE A 39 0.17 -3.50 -47.17
N VAL A 40 -0.73 -4.29 -46.57
CA VAL A 40 -2.09 -3.77 -46.25
C VAL A 40 -2.66 -4.32 -44.93
N VAL A 41 -1.81 -4.52 -43.92
CA VAL A 41 -2.21 -4.53 -42.49
C VAL A 41 -2.06 -3.11 -41.88
N ALA A 42 -1.52 -2.15 -42.65
CA ALA A 42 -1.10 -0.84 -42.16
C ALA A 42 -2.14 0.31 -42.31
N LEU A 43 -3.34 0.09 -42.88
CA LEU A 43 -4.22 1.22 -43.25
C LEU A 43 -5.42 1.47 -42.32
N ILE A 44 -5.77 0.52 -41.44
CA ILE A 44 -6.63 0.80 -40.26
C ILE A 44 -5.78 1.22 -39.04
N ALA A 45 -4.50 0.82 -39.00
CA ALA A 45 -3.49 1.51 -38.21
C ALA A 45 -3.22 2.94 -38.75
N GLY A 46 -3.36 3.17 -40.06
CA GLY A 46 -3.03 4.43 -40.72
C GLY A 46 -3.96 5.62 -40.42
N LEU A 47 -5.26 5.43 -40.17
CA LEU A 47 -6.15 6.55 -39.80
C LEU A 47 -6.12 6.86 -38.30
N ALA A 48 -5.75 5.90 -37.46
CA ALA A 48 -5.32 6.16 -36.09
C ALA A 48 -3.98 6.92 -36.09
N ILE A 49 -3.04 6.57 -36.98
CA ILE A 49 -1.71 7.21 -37.11
C ILE A 49 -1.76 8.62 -37.76
N ALA A 50 -2.73 8.92 -38.63
CA ALA A 50 -2.85 10.25 -39.26
C ALA A 50 -3.54 11.31 -38.38
N VAL A 51 -4.32 10.90 -37.36
CA VAL A 51 -4.69 11.81 -36.25
C VAL A 51 -3.55 11.87 -35.21
N TYR A 52 -2.69 10.85 -35.17
CA TYR A 52 -1.48 10.78 -34.35
C TYR A 52 -0.29 11.61 -34.89
N SER A 53 -0.38 12.25 -36.06
CA SER A 53 0.77 12.97 -36.67
C SER A 53 0.53 14.48 -36.93
N ARG A 54 -0.42 15.09 -36.23
CA ARG A 54 -0.43 16.55 -35.99
C ARG A 54 -0.65 16.93 -34.52
N VAL A 55 -0.30 16.03 -33.61
CA VAL A 55 0.15 16.40 -32.29
C VAL A 55 1.60 15.96 -32.29
N ALA A 56 2.54 16.89 -32.10
CA ALA A 56 3.90 16.48 -31.74
C ALA A 56 3.78 15.45 -30.61
N PRO A 57 4.62 14.39 -30.53
CA PRO A 57 4.55 13.47 -29.40
C PRO A 57 4.49 14.31 -28.12
N ALA A 58 3.42 14.15 -27.34
CA ALA A 58 3.23 14.93 -26.12
C ALA A 58 4.53 14.83 -25.31
N ALA A 59 5.09 15.99 -24.94
CA ALA A 59 6.39 16.02 -24.27
C ALA A 59 6.32 15.10 -23.05
N ARG A 60 7.27 14.17 -22.95
CA ARG A 60 7.29 13.20 -21.84
C ARG A 60 8.64 13.20 -21.18
N LEU A 61 8.65 12.99 -19.88
CA LEU A 61 9.85 12.74 -19.11
C LEU A 61 10.36 11.33 -19.40
N THR A 62 11.67 11.21 -19.53
CA THR A 62 12.35 9.93 -19.63
C THR A 62 12.44 9.34 -18.24
N ARG A 63 12.08 8.07 -18.12
CA ARG A 63 12.16 7.37 -16.83
C ARG A 63 13.60 7.41 -16.30
N VAL A 64 13.76 7.90 -15.08
CA VAL A 64 15.00 7.80 -14.31
C VAL A 64 14.91 6.53 -13.46
N GLY A 65 15.97 5.72 -13.48
CA GLY A 65 16.07 4.54 -12.61
C GLY A 65 16.28 4.94 -11.15
N ASN A 66 16.05 4.02 -10.22
CA ASN A 66 16.42 4.24 -8.82
C ASN A 66 17.93 4.50 -8.71
N GLN A 67 18.31 5.40 -7.82
CA GLN A 67 19.70 5.77 -7.55
C GLN A 67 20.12 5.23 -6.19
N GLU A 68 21.42 5.06 -6.02
CA GLU A 68 22.05 4.72 -4.76
C GLU A 68 23.23 5.67 -4.55
N ILE A 69 23.37 6.21 -3.35
CA ILE A 69 24.47 7.09 -2.99
C ILE A 69 24.81 6.91 -1.52
N ASP A 70 26.07 7.09 -1.17
CA ASP A 70 26.47 7.18 0.22
C ASP A 70 26.05 8.54 0.82
N GLU A 71 25.74 8.58 2.10
CA GLU A 71 25.53 9.86 2.78
C GLU A 71 26.73 10.82 2.65
N LEU A 72 26.47 12.11 2.80
CA LEU A 72 27.44 13.20 2.65
C LEU A 72 28.06 13.35 1.25
N LYS A 73 27.76 12.45 0.29
CA LYS A 73 28.14 12.59 -1.12
C LYS A 73 27.05 13.27 -1.94
N THR A 74 27.46 14.07 -2.94
CA THR A 74 26.50 14.78 -3.80
C THR A 74 26.05 13.91 -4.98
N LEU A 75 24.75 13.64 -5.06
CA LEU A 75 24.08 13.07 -6.22
C LEU A 75 23.81 14.18 -7.25
N LYS A 76 24.19 13.94 -8.50
CA LYS A 76 23.82 14.77 -9.66
C LYS A 76 23.27 13.91 -10.77
N LEU A 77 22.11 14.26 -11.30
CA LEU A 77 21.52 13.59 -12.47
C LEU A 77 20.71 14.56 -13.30
N SER A 78 20.62 14.32 -14.61
CA SER A 78 19.79 15.12 -15.52
C SER A 78 18.52 14.35 -15.87
N VAL A 79 17.37 15.02 -15.76
CA VAL A 79 16.07 14.46 -16.15
C VAL A 79 15.77 14.83 -17.60
N ALA A 80 15.95 13.89 -18.51
CA ALA A 80 15.71 14.15 -19.93
C ALA A 80 14.20 14.13 -20.28
N ALA A 81 13.77 15.01 -21.18
CA ALA A 81 12.45 14.97 -21.78
C ALA A 81 12.55 14.64 -23.28
N ALA A 82 11.71 13.73 -23.78
CA ALA A 82 11.66 13.37 -25.19
C ALA A 82 10.54 14.15 -25.90
N GLY A 83 10.81 14.60 -27.14
CA GLY A 83 9.85 15.37 -27.96
C GLY A 83 9.90 16.88 -27.75
N VAL A 84 10.97 17.42 -27.13
CA VAL A 84 11.08 18.84 -26.78
C VAL A 84 12.00 19.58 -27.73
N SER A 85 11.49 20.65 -28.34
CA SER A 85 12.29 21.76 -28.83
C SER A 85 11.64 23.09 -28.42
N ASP A 86 11.24 23.25 -27.14
CA ASP A 86 10.87 24.50 -26.42
C ASP A 86 9.51 24.50 -25.63
N ALA A 87 8.97 23.36 -25.19
CA ALA A 87 7.57 23.28 -24.69
C ALA A 87 7.30 23.46 -23.17
N GLY A 88 8.30 23.54 -22.29
CA GLY A 88 8.01 23.61 -20.84
C GLY A 88 9.19 23.78 -19.90
N TRP A 89 8.90 23.82 -18.59
CA TRP A 89 9.88 23.86 -17.50
C TRP A 89 9.71 22.68 -16.53
N PHE A 90 10.73 22.42 -15.71
CA PHE A 90 10.73 21.31 -14.76
C PHE A 90 10.48 21.79 -13.33
N ASP A 91 9.63 21.08 -12.60
CA ASP A 91 9.36 21.33 -11.19
C ASP A 91 9.68 20.10 -10.34
N LEU A 92 10.41 20.33 -9.25
CA LEU A 92 10.58 19.34 -8.19
C LEU A 92 9.34 19.38 -7.30
N VAL A 93 8.40 18.47 -7.55
CA VAL A 93 7.13 18.40 -6.82
C VAL A 93 7.34 17.84 -5.42
N GLN A 94 8.28 16.91 -5.28
CA GLN A 94 8.65 16.27 -4.03
C GLN A 94 10.12 15.87 -4.09
N GLY A 95 10.87 16.14 -3.02
CA GLY A 95 12.25 15.71 -2.87
C GLY A 95 12.68 15.78 -1.40
N PRO A 96 13.82 15.15 -1.06
CA PRO A 96 14.40 15.28 0.28
C PRO A 96 14.81 16.72 0.60
N GLU A 97 14.91 17.04 1.89
CA GLU A 97 15.40 18.34 2.33
C GLU A 97 16.83 18.58 1.80
N GLY A 98 17.05 19.76 1.21
CA GLY A 98 18.29 20.12 0.53
C GLY A 98 18.42 19.64 -0.92
N ALA A 99 17.41 18.96 -1.48
CA ALA A 99 17.39 18.63 -2.90
C ALA A 99 16.93 19.82 -3.75
N GLU A 100 17.61 20.02 -4.87
CA GLU A 100 17.36 21.09 -5.82
C GLU A 100 17.19 20.51 -7.23
N LEU A 101 16.33 21.14 -8.03
CA LEU A 101 16.18 20.86 -9.45
C LEU A 101 16.27 22.18 -10.21
N ASP A 102 17.20 22.27 -11.15
CA ASP A 102 17.23 23.41 -12.06
C ASP A 102 16.03 23.33 -13.02
N ARG A 103 15.22 24.39 -12.99
CA ARG A 103 13.94 24.47 -13.69
C ARG A 103 14.07 24.49 -15.22
N GLN A 104 15.24 24.83 -15.76
CA GLN A 104 15.49 24.93 -17.20
C GLN A 104 16.32 23.76 -17.75
N SER A 105 17.40 23.40 -17.06
CA SER A 105 18.34 22.35 -17.48
C SER A 105 17.93 20.95 -17.01
N ALA A 106 16.94 20.87 -16.11
CA ALA A 106 16.50 19.63 -15.46
C ALA A 106 17.63 18.90 -14.71
N GLU A 107 18.64 19.65 -14.24
CA GLU A 107 19.70 19.10 -13.41
C GLU A 107 19.23 19.00 -11.96
N PHE A 108 19.08 17.77 -11.49
CA PHE A 108 18.80 17.46 -10.09
C PHE A 108 20.12 17.34 -9.31
N LYS A 109 20.18 18.00 -8.15
CA LYS A 109 21.32 17.95 -7.24
C LYS A 109 20.84 17.76 -5.82
N TRP A 110 21.47 16.84 -5.09
CA TRP A 110 21.20 16.62 -3.68
C TRP A 110 22.43 16.06 -2.96
N THR A 111 22.69 16.51 -1.73
CA THR A 111 23.72 15.94 -0.85
C THR A 111 23.04 15.48 0.42
N PRO A 112 22.82 14.17 0.62
CA PRO A 112 22.18 13.67 1.83
C PRO A 112 23.03 14.03 3.06
N THR A 113 22.38 14.47 4.12
CA THR A 113 23.02 14.66 5.43
C THR A 113 23.17 13.32 6.16
N GLU A 114 23.95 13.30 7.23
CA GLU A 114 24.03 12.16 8.16
C GLU A 114 22.65 11.66 8.62
N ALA A 115 21.78 12.57 9.07
CA ALA A 115 20.43 12.20 9.53
C ALA A 115 19.52 11.66 8.40
N GLN A 116 20.00 11.68 7.15
CA GLN A 116 19.32 11.14 5.99
C GLN A 116 19.89 9.76 5.58
N GLY A 117 21.01 9.28 6.15
CA GLY A 117 21.51 7.92 6.05
C GLY A 117 21.18 7.06 7.28
N PRO A 118 20.99 5.73 7.15
CA PRO A 118 20.55 5.06 5.93
C PRO A 118 19.07 5.39 5.66
N GLY A 119 18.71 5.72 4.42
CA GLY A 119 17.35 6.15 4.11
C GLY A 119 17.00 6.08 2.63
N LEU A 120 15.72 5.86 2.31
CA LEU A 120 15.22 5.91 0.94
C LEU A 120 14.34 7.13 0.73
N PHE A 121 14.68 7.95 -0.25
CA PHE A 121 14.00 9.22 -0.52
C PHE A 121 13.33 9.19 -1.88
N ASN A 122 12.05 9.56 -1.91
CA ASN A 122 11.29 9.65 -3.15
C ASN A 122 11.49 11.03 -3.77
N VAL A 123 11.82 11.05 -5.06
CA VAL A 123 11.97 12.27 -5.86
C VAL A 123 10.93 12.25 -6.97
N VAL A 124 10.15 13.32 -7.05
CA VAL A 124 9.08 13.49 -8.03
C VAL A 124 9.36 14.73 -8.86
N VAL A 125 9.58 14.53 -10.15
CA VAL A 125 9.84 15.60 -11.11
C VAL A 125 8.68 15.69 -12.08
N ARG A 126 8.20 16.92 -12.31
CA ARG A 126 7.09 17.24 -13.20
C ARG A 126 7.57 18.15 -14.32
N LEU A 127 7.09 17.89 -15.53
CA LEU A 127 7.21 18.78 -16.67
C LEU A 127 5.91 19.60 -16.79
N VAL A 128 6.02 20.92 -16.90
CA VAL A 128 4.89 21.86 -16.98
C VAL A 128 4.97 22.66 -18.27
N ASP A 129 3.82 22.86 -18.91
CA ASP A 129 3.69 23.58 -20.18
C ASP A 129 3.84 25.10 -20.00
N TYR A 130 4.62 25.74 -20.88
CA TYR A 130 4.87 27.19 -20.78
C TYR A 130 3.61 28.06 -20.98
N ASP A 131 2.74 27.67 -21.90
CA ASP A 131 1.61 28.51 -22.34
C ASP A 131 0.39 28.33 -21.44
N THR A 132 0.20 27.13 -20.90
CA THR A 132 -0.99 26.77 -20.13
C THR A 132 -0.74 26.64 -18.62
N GLU A 133 0.52 26.60 -18.19
CA GLU A 133 0.96 26.32 -16.82
C GLU A 133 0.41 24.99 -16.26
N LEU A 134 -0.04 24.09 -17.14
CA LEU A 134 -0.58 22.78 -16.75
C LEU A 134 0.51 21.71 -16.76
N PRO A 135 0.45 20.72 -15.84
CA PRO A 135 1.35 19.56 -15.88
C PRO A 135 1.20 18.77 -17.18
N ILE A 136 2.32 18.53 -17.86
CA ILE A 136 2.38 17.69 -19.06
C ILE A 136 2.63 16.24 -18.66
N ASP A 137 3.68 16.00 -17.86
CA ASP A 137 4.11 14.66 -17.46
C ASP A 137 4.81 14.69 -16.09
N GLN A 138 4.91 13.54 -15.44
CA GLN A 138 5.54 13.41 -14.13
C GLN A 138 6.21 12.05 -13.99
N ILE A 139 7.44 12.04 -13.48
CA ILE A 139 8.16 10.82 -13.14
C ILE A 139 8.47 10.80 -11.65
N GLN A 140 8.69 9.59 -11.16
CA GLN A 140 9.20 9.35 -9.82
C GLN A 140 10.33 8.33 -9.86
N PHE A 141 11.32 8.56 -9.00
CA PHE A 141 12.41 7.63 -8.74
C PHE A 141 12.82 7.73 -7.27
N SER A 142 13.44 6.68 -6.76
CA SER A 142 13.95 6.67 -5.39
C SER A 142 15.46 6.80 -5.35
N VAL A 143 15.99 7.42 -4.29
CA VAL A 143 17.42 7.50 -3.99
C VAL A 143 17.67 6.80 -2.66
N SER A 144 18.42 5.70 -2.68
CA SER A 144 18.86 4.96 -1.50
C SER A 144 20.14 5.59 -0.98
N VAL A 145 20.07 6.19 0.20
CA VAL A 145 21.22 6.71 0.94
C VAL A 145 21.75 5.58 1.80
N LEU A 146 22.98 5.15 1.50
CA LEU A 146 23.69 4.15 2.27
C LEU A 146 24.39 4.80 3.46
N GLU A 147 24.36 4.11 4.60
CA GLU A 147 25.14 4.44 5.78
C GLU A 147 26.63 4.27 5.49
N VAL A 148 27.44 5.23 5.91
CA VAL A 148 28.91 5.13 5.90
C VAL A 148 29.45 5.33 7.30
N ASP A 149 29.79 4.20 7.92
CA ASP A 149 30.40 4.15 9.24
C ASP A 149 31.71 4.97 9.29
N ARG A 150 31.85 5.84 10.30
CA ARG A 150 32.99 6.72 10.52
C ARG A 150 33.61 6.49 11.90
N PRO A 151 34.93 6.67 12.04
CA PRO A 151 35.58 6.51 13.33
C PRO A 151 35.16 7.61 14.31
N PRO A 152 35.23 7.36 15.63
CA PRO A 152 34.98 8.38 16.65
C PRO A 152 35.84 9.64 16.45
N VAL A 153 35.27 10.80 16.75
CA VAL A 153 35.95 12.09 16.67
C VAL A 153 36.29 12.56 18.07
N PHE A 154 37.56 12.84 18.34
CA PHE A 154 38.02 13.41 19.60
C PHE A 154 37.70 14.91 19.70
N ASP A 155 37.25 15.33 20.87
CA ASP A 155 37.15 16.74 21.22
C ASP A 155 38.55 17.40 21.30
N PRO A 156 38.65 18.72 21.09
CA PRO A 156 39.91 19.43 21.29
C PRO A 156 40.42 19.28 22.73
N VAL A 157 41.62 18.70 22.88
CA VAL A 157 42.30 18.57 24.18
C VAL A 157 43.26 19.74 24.35
N ALA A 158 43.06 20.55 25.40
CA ALA A 158 43.95 21.66 25.71
C ALA A 158 45.32 21.15 26.20
N GLU A 159 46.40 21.85 25.84
CA GLU A 159 47.72 21.58 26.39
C GLU A 159 47.70 21.72 27.92
N LYS A 160 48.27 20.74 28.61
CA LYS A 160 48.32 20.72 30.08
C LYS A 160 49.76 20.74 30.56
N SER A 161 50.01 21.50 31.62
CA SER A 161 51.31 21.56 32.27
C SER A 161 51.15 21.25 33.76
N ILE A 162 52.03 20.40 34.28
CA ILE A 162 52.01 19.92 35.67
C ILE A 162 53.41 19.92 36.27
N ASP A 163 53.50 20.00 37.59
CA ASP A 163 54.74 19.81 38.32
C ASP A 163 54.98 18.30 38.55
N PRO A 164 56.25 17.84 38.64
CA PRO A 164 56.59 16.41 38.74
C PRO A 164 56.13 15.73 40.04
N THR A 165 55.57 16.48 40.99
CA THR A 165 54.99 15.97 42.24
C THR A 165 53.47 16.01 42.28
N THR A 166 52.81 16.51 41.22
CA THR A 166 51.35 16.63 41.14
C THR A 166 50.78 15.56 40.21
N PRO A 167 49.87 14.69 40.68
CA PRO A 167 49.20 13.72 39.83
C PRO A 167 48.45 14.39 38.67
N LEU A 168 48.56 13.81 37.48
CA LEU A 168 47.78 14.20 36.31
C LEU A 168 46.39 13.55 36.38
N TYR A 169 45.36 14.39 36.40
CA TYR A 169 44.00 14.00 36.07
C TYR A 169 43.56 14.74 34.80
N LEU A 170 43.31 14.02 33.72
CA LEU A 170 42.86 14.61 32.45
C LEU A 170 41.76 13.74 31.87
N VAL A 171 40.66 14.35 31.44
CA VAL A 171 39.60 13.63 30.72
C VAL A 171 39.74 13.97 29.25
N VAL A 172 39.80 12.94 28.42
CA VAL A 172 39.68 13.04 26.97
C VAL A 172 38.29 12.56 26.56
N ASP A 173 37.68 13.27 25.63
CA ASP A 173 36.34 12.94 25.13
C ASP A 173 36.40 12.65 23.63
N ALA A 174 35.54 11.75 23.19
CA ALA A 174 35.34 11.39 21.80
C ALA A 174 33.93 10.85 21.60
N SER A 175 33.30 11.26 20.51
CA SER A 175 31.96 10.86 20.14
C SER A 175 31.96 10.17 18.78
N ASP A 176 31.13 9.14 18.64
CA ASP A 176 30.75 8.62 17.33
C ASP A 176 29.94 9.71 16.57
N PRO A 177 30.39 10.15 15.39
CA PRO A 177 29.67 11.16 14.61
C PRO A 177 28.41 10.61 13.93
N ASP A 178 28.22 9.28 13.89
CA ASP A 178 27.15 8.63 13.13
C ASP A 178 25.81 8.60 13.87
N GLN A 179 24.72 8.34 13.14
CA GLN A 179 23.36 8.30 13.72
C GLN A 179 22.66 6.95 13.50
N PRO A 180 22.40 6.17 14.57
CA PRO A 180 22.56 6.50 15.98
C PRO A 180 24.00 6.35 16.48
N ALA A 181 24.47 7.33 17.25
CA ALA A 181 25.81 7.30 17.84
C ALA A 181 26.00 6.07 18.74
N LYS A 182 27.07 5.33 18.48
CA LYS A 182 27.51 4.18 19.27
C LYS A 182 28.32 4.64 20.49
N PRO A 183 28.29 3.87 21.60
CA PRO A 183 29.15 4.16 22.75
C PRO A 183 30.63 4.01 22.38
N VAL A 184 31.46 4.94 22.85
CA VAL A 184 32.90 4.98 22.61
C VAL A 184 33.66 4.42 23.82
N ARG A 185 34.69 3.63 23.55
CA ARG A 185 35.62 3.07 24.53
C ARG A 185 37.01 3.65 24.33
N PHE A 186 37.69 3.99 25.43
CA PHE A 186 39.03 4.58 25.40
C PHE A 186 40.11 3.62 25.90
N ASP A 187 41.26 3.58 25.22
CA ASP A 187 42.43 2.82 25.64
C ASP A 187 43.71 3.65 25.44
N LEU A 188 44.74 3.39 26.27
CA LEU A 188 46.08 3.97 26.09
C LEU A 188 46.94 3.01 25.28
N THR A 189 47.26 3.39 24.05
CA THR A 189 48.09 2.58 23.16
C THR A 189 49.57 2.87 23.34
N SER A 190 49.92 4.08 23.78
CA SER A 190 51.25 4.45 24.24
C SER A 190 51.12 5.50 25.34
N ALA A 191 51.77 5.26 26.48
CA ALA A 191 51.75 6.18 27.61
C ALA A 191 52.99 5.97 28.49
N PRO A 192 53.33 6.94 29.35
CA PRO A 192 54.35 6.76 30.39
C PRO A 192 54.02 5.61 31.33
N GLU A 193 55.05 5.06 31.97
CA GLU A 193 54.89 3.99 32.95
C GLU A 193 53.98 4.44 34.11
N GLY A 194 53.06 3.55 34.50
CA GLY A 194 52.07 3.80 35.56
C GLY A 194 50.84 4.60 35.13
N ALA A 195 50.78 5.08 33.89
CA ALA A 195 49.59 5.77 33.38
C ALA A 195 48.42 4.80 33.16
N THR A 196 47.20 5.22 33.52
CA THR A 196 45.97 4.44 33.34
C THR A 196 44.88 5.32 32.72
N ILE A 197 43.93 4.69 32.03
CA ILE A 197 42.73 5.36 31.49
C ILE A 197 41.48 4.57 31.87
N ASN A 198 40.41 5.28 32.25
CA ASN A 198 39.10 4.69 32.40
C ASN A 198 38.46 4.49 31.01
N GLN A 199 38.15 3.24 30.69
CA GLN A 199 37.65 2.83 29.38
C GLN A 199 36.28 3.43 29.01
N SER A 200 35.46 3.83 29.98
CA SER A 200 34.11 4.36 29.75
C SER A 200 34.03 5.87 29.88
N THR A 201 34.97 6.52 30.57
CA THR A 201 34.92 7.97 30.83
C THR A 201 36.09 8.75 30.23
N GLY A 202 37.06 8.08 29.60
CA GLY A 202 38.25 8.72 29.04
C GLY A 202 39.14 9.40 30.09
N ALA A 203 38.98 9.09 31.38
CA ALA A 203 39.75 9.72 32.45
C ALA A 203 41.14 9.09 32.57
N ILE A 204 42.17 9.86 32.23
CA ILE A 204 43.58 9.52 32.39
C ILE A 204 44.03 9.90 33.80
N HIS A 205 44.67 8.95 34.46
CA HIS A 205 45.38 9.14 35.74
C HIS A 205 46.84 8.72 35.60
N TRP A 206 47.75 9.60 36.01
CA TRP A 206 49.19 9.31 36.00
C TRP A 206 49.95 10.10 37.06
N ASP A 207 50.83 9.42 37.79
CA ASP A 207 51.74 10.03 38.77
C ASP A 207 53.11 10.31 38.12
N PRO A 208 53.49 11.58 37.88
CA PRO A 208 54.74 11.93 37.20
C PRO A 208 55.99 11.81 38.08
N VAL A 209 55.92 11.09 39.20
CA VAL A 209 57.01 11.00 40.17
C VAL A 209 58.23 10.33 39.52
N GLY A 210 59.27 11.12 39.28
CA GLY A 210 60.49 10.67 38.60
C GLY A 210 60.55 10.96 37.09
N ALA A 211 59.54 11.61 36.50
CA ALA A 211 59.57 12.05 35.11
C ALA A 211 60.52 13.25 34.90
N GLU A 212 61.27 13.27 33.79
CA GLU A 212 62.14 14.39 33.43
C GLU A 212 61.31 15.62 32.97
N PRO A 213 61.78 16.86 33.22
CA PRO A 213 61.15 18.07 32.69
C PRO A 213 61.12 18.06 31.15
N GLY A 214 59.96 18.33 30.54
CA GLY A 214 59.80 18.23 29.09
C GLY A 214 58.37 17.90 28.66
N LEU A 215 58.18 17.61 27.37
CA LEU A 215 56.90 17.16 26.82
C LEU A 215 56.80 15.64 26.92
N VAL A 216 55.66 15.18 27.42
CA VAL A 216 55.32 13.76 27.55
C VAL A 216 54.03 13.48 26.78
N SER A 217 54.05 12.46 25.93
CA SER A 217 52.94 12.12 25.04
C SER A 217 52.14 10.92 25.54
N PHE A 218 50.82 11.04 25.44
CA PHE A 218 49.84 9.97 25.63
C PHE A 218 49.14 9.74 24.29
N ILE A 219 49.21 8.53 23.75
CA ILE A 219 48.45 8.14 22.55
C ILE A 219 47.19 7.42 23.04
N VAL A 220 46.07 8.13 22.94
CA VAL A 220 44.74 7.61 23.27
C VAL A 220 44.11 7.06 22.00
N THR A 221 43.54 5.87 22.08
CA THR A 221 42.69 5.28 21.03
C THR A 221 41.25 5.25 21.50
N ALA A 222 40.35 5.82 20.70
CA ALA A 222 38.90 5.74 20.88
C ALA A 222 38.34 4.73 19.87
N THR A 223 37.60 3.74 20.35
CA THR A 223 36.99 2.69 19.51
C THR A 223 35.49 2.64 19.78
N GLU A 224 34.68 2.57 18.74
CA GLU A 224 33.23 2.43 18.88
C GLU A 224 32.80 0.98 19.19
N GLY A 225 31.69 0.82 19.90
CA GLY A 225 31.02 -0.47 20.09
C GLY A 225 31.75 -1.43 21.04
N ALA A 226 31.23 -2.67 21.12
CA ALA A 226 31.70 -3.64 22.12
C ALA A 226 33.06 -4.28 21.74
N TYR A 227 33.30 -4.59 20.46
CA TYR A 227 34.56 -5.17 19.94
C TYR A 227 34.68 -4.98 18.41
N GLY A 228 35.84 -4.51 17.92
CA GLY A 228 36.19 -4.51 16.49
C GLY A 228 35.59 -3.39 15.63
N GLY A 229 35.06 -2.33 16.24
CA GLY A 229 34.56 -1.14 15.55
C GLY A 229 35.68 -0.24 15.01
N LEU A 230 35.31 0.81 14.27
CA LEU A 230 36.24 1.82 13.80
C LEU A 230 36.92 2.54 14.97
N SER A 231 38.17 2.95 14.76
CA SER A 231 38.96 3.63 15.79
C SER A 231 39.67 4.86 15.26
N ALA A 232 39.83 5.84 16.15
CA ALA A 232 40.67 7.01 15.94
C ALA A 232 41.73 7.06 17.04
N THR A 233 42.86 7.69 16.74
CA THR A 233 43.93 7.93 17.72
C THR A 233 44.20 9.42 17.87
N LYS A 234 44.49 9.85 19.10
CA LYS A 234 44.84 11.22 19.44
C LYS A 234 46.08 11.24 20.32
N GLU A 235 47.08 12.02 19.91
CA GLU A 235 48.20 12.36 20.77
C GLU A 235 47.82 13.53 21.69
N VAL A 236 48.01 13.32 22.98
CA VAL A 236 47.86 14.32 24.03
C VAL A 236 49.22 14.60 24.63
N GLN A 237 49.64 15.86 24.60
CA GLN A 237 50.94 16.28 25.14
C GLN A 237 50.76 16.98 26.49
N VAL A 238 51.54 16.55 27.47
CA VAL A 238 51.59 17.14 28.82
C VAL A 238 53.01 17.63 29.09
N ARG A 239 53.15 18.89 29.49
CA ARG A 239 54.44 19.49 29.85
C ARG A 239 54.73 19.31 31.33
N ILE A 240 55.80 18.60 31.67
CA ILE A 240 56.35 18.56 33.01
C ILE A 240 57.22 19.80 33.23
N ASN A 241 56.86 20.61 34.21
CA ASN A 241 57.64 21.77 34.61
C ASN A 241 58.96 21.35 35.25
N ALA A 242 60.00 22.15 35.06
CA ALA A 242 61.21 21.99 35.86
C ALA A 242 60.86 22.25 37.35
N PRO A 243 61.25 21.37 38.29
CA PRO A 243 60.98 21.59 39.69
C PRO A 243 61.61 22.93 40.14
N PRO A 244 60.92 23.73 40.96
CA PRO A 244 61.52 24.93 41.53
C PRO A 244 62.75 24.51 42.37
N PRO A 245 63.87 25.26 42.30
CA PRO A 245 65.09 24.88 42.99
C PRO A 245 64.89 24.84 44.52
N GLY A 246 64.78 23.62 45.05
CA GLY A 246 64.99 23.26 46.44
C GLY A 246 63.76 23.32 47.36
N THR A 247 63.22 22.16 47.76
CA THR A 247 62.68 21.95 49.12
C THR A 247 62.73 20.46 49.47
N VAL A 248 63.23 20.16 50.68
CA VAL A 248 63.57 18.84 51.23
C VAL A 248 62.35 18.20 51.93
N LEU A 249 62.30 16.87 51.87
CA LEU A 249 61.36 15.94 52.52
C LEU A 249 61.22 16.17 54.04
N ALA A 250 60.00 16.05 54.55
CA ALA A 250 59.72 15.71 55.95
C ALA A 250 58.57 14.69 56.00
N THR A 251 58.86 13.54 56.59
CA THR A 251 57.93 12.46 56.95
C THR A 251 57.18 12.81 58.22
N ASP A 252 55.90 12.46 58.33
CA ASP A 252 55.40 12.00 59.63
C ASP A 252 54.22 11.04 59.52
N ASP A 253 54.21 10.13 60.47
CA ASP A 253 53.43 8.92 60.65
C ASP A 253 52.11 9.22 61.40
N SER A 254 51.01 8.54 61.08
CA SER A 254 50.07 7.98 62.09
C SER A 254 48.80 7.36 61.48
N ALA A 255 48.53 6.12 61.91
CA ALA A 255 47.33 5.33 61.68
C ALA A 255 46.34 5.45 62.86
N ALA A 256 45.04 5.26 62.63
CA ALA A 256 44.16 4.40 63.46
C ALA A 256 42.69 4.32 62.98
N MET A 257 42.25 3.05 62.88
CA MET A 257 40.99 2.44 63.34
C MET A 257 39.66 2.51 62.55
N MET A 258 39.28 1.29 62.14
CA MET A 258 37.99 0.71 61.77
C MET A 258 36.91 0.83 62.87
N THR A 259 35.63 0.71 62.49
CA THR A 259 34.75 -0.43 62.85
C THR A 259 33.38 -0.37 62.15
N GLU A 260 32.86 -1.57 61.86
CA GLU A 260 31.65 -1.95 61.13
C GLU A 260 30.40 -2.14 62.03
N GLU A 261 29.33 -2.63 61.38
CA GLU A 261 28.14 -3.36 61.86
C GLU A 261 26.90 -2.55 62.25
N SER A 262 25.65 -3.00 62.07
CA SER A 262 24.93 -3.94 61.17
C SER A 262 23.45 -3.94 61.63
N THR A 263 22.57 -4.62 60.87
CA THR A 263 21.24 -5.21 61.22
C THR A 263 19.90 -4.49 60.87
N GLU A 264 19.21 -5.11 59.90
CA GLU A 264 17.82 -5.64 59.87
C GLU A 264 16.61 -4.73 60.24
N SER A 265 15.66 -4.47 59.33
CA SER A 265 14.53 -5.31 58.83
C SER A 265 13.30 -5.38 59.75
N SER A 266 12.15 -4.89 59.27
CA SER A 266 10.88 -5.65 59.14
C SER A 266 9.58 -4.86 59.39
N ALA A 267 8.62 -5.14 58.50
CA ALA A 267 7.15 -5.14 58.62
C ALA A 267 6.34 -3.82 58.59
N ALA A 268 5.67 -3.61 57.45
CA ALA A 268 4.50 -2.76 57.28
C ALA A 268 3.20 -3.58 57.39
N GLU A 269 2.26 -3.09 58.18
CA GLU A 269 0.94 -3.68 58.44
C GLU A 269 -0.10 -3.24 57.38
N LYS A 270 -0.79 -4.20 56.76
CA LYS A 270 -1.93 -3.99 55.85
C LYS A 270 -3.22 -3.76 56.65
N LYS A 271 -3.97 -2.70 56.31
CA LYS A 271 -5.36 -2.47 56.76
C LYS A 271 -6.36 -3.01 55.70
N PRO A 272 -7.50 -3.61 56.10
CA PRO A 272 -8.45 -4.21 55.16
C PRO A 272 -9.46 -3.17 54.61
N GLU A 273 -9.69 -3.18 53.30
CA GLU A 273 -10.76 -2.46 52.63
C GLU A 273 -12.10 -3.21 52.76
N LYS A 274 -13.17 -2.44 53.03
CA LYS A 274 -14.57 -2.90 53.05
C LYS A 274 -15.16 -2.82 51.64
N PRO A 275 -16.02 -3.77 51.21
CA PRO A 275 -16.61 -3.73 49.87
C PRO A 275 -17.74 -2.70 49.81
N LEU A 276 -17.69 -1.80 48.82
CA LEU A 276 -18.81 -0.92 48.47
C LEU A 276 -19.78 -1.63 47.51
N PRO A 277 -21.09 -1.38 47.63
CA PRO A 277 -22.09 -1.98 46.75
C PRO A 277 -22.09 -1.33 45.36
N THR A 278 -22.23 -2.16 44.34
CA THR A 278 -22.48 -1.81 42.94
C THR A 278 -23.87 -1.23 42.77
N ALA A 279 -23.97 0.09 42.74
CA ALA A 279 -25.05 0.80 42.05
C ALA A 279 -24.44 1.39 40.79
N GLU A 280 -24.91 0.99 39.60
CA GLU A 280 -24.56 1.66 38.36
C GLU A 280 -24.90 3.15 38.50
N LYS A 281 -23.90 4.03 38.47
CA LYS A 281 -24.14 5.48 38.42
C LYS A 281 -25.02 5.74 37.19
N GLU A 282 -26.18 6.37 37.40
CA GLU A 282 -27.01 6.84 36.29
C GLU A 282 -26.15 7.70 35.35
N ILE A 283 -26.24 7.42 34.04
CA ILE A 283 -25.52 8.18 33.03
C ILE A 283 -25.98 9.63 33.13
N PRO A 284 -25.07 10.60 33.35
CA PRO A 284 -25.44 12.01 33.44
C PRO A 284 -26.16 12.44 32.16
N VAL A 285 -27.11 13.37 32.29
CA VAL A 285 -27.78 13.95 31.12
C VAL A 285 -26.73 14.68 30.27
N PRO A 286 -26.73 14.50 28.93
CA PRO A 286 -25.80 15.22 28.08
C PRO A 286 -25.92 16.73 28.31
N PRO A 287 -24.80 17.46 28.37
CA PRO A 287 -24.83 18.91 28.57
C PRO A 287 -25.68 19.56 27.48
N ALA A 288 -26.54 20.49 27.89
CA ALA A 288 -27.31 21.28 26.95
C ALA A 288 -26.36 22.01 25.99
N PRO A 289 -26.68 22.11 24.69
CA PRO A 289 -25.81 22.81 23.76
C PRO A 289 -25.59 24.25 24.23
N GLU A 290 -24.34 24.65 24.38
CA GLU A 290 -23.98 26.04 24.68
C GLU A 290 -24.30 26.92 23.46
N GLY A 291 -25.48 27.55 23.46
CA GLY A 291 -25.87 28.59 22.50
C GLY A 291 -26.27 28.12 21.08
N PRO A 292 -26.69 29.06 20.21
CA PRO A 292 -27.07 28.77 18.83
C PRO A 292 -25.80 28.71 17.94
N ASP A 293 -25.00 27.65 18.07
CA ASP A 293 -23.95 27.34 17.10
C ASP A 293 -23.87 25.82 16.88
N THR A 294 -24.79 25.30 16.07
CA THR A 294 -24.87 23.87 15.74
C THR A 294 -23.60 23.38 15.03
N THR A 295 -23.31 22.07 15.03
CA THR A 295 -22.22 21.49 14.21
C THR A 295 -22.26 22.02 12.77
N ASN A 296 -23.47 22.18 12.23
CA ASN A 296 -23.71 22.64 10.87
C ASN A 296 -23.24 24.08 10.67
N GLU A 297 -23.54 24.98 11.61
CA GLU A 297 -23.12 26.39 11.56
C GLU A 297 -21.58 26.53 11.60
N ARG A 298 -20.91 25.77 12.48
CA ARG A 298 -19.44 25.73 12.52
C ARG A 298 -18.82 25.22 11.22
N ILE A 299 -19.40 24.18 10.61
CA ILE A 299 -18.96 23.68 9.30
C ILE A 299 -19.15 24.74 8.21
N LEU A 300 -20.32 25.37 8.18
CA LEU A 300 -20.65 26.42 7.21
C LEU A 300 -19.73 27.63 7.35
N ALA A 301 -19.42 28.06 8.57
CA ALA A 301 -18.51 29.16 8.82
C ALA A 301 -17.07 28.90 8.32
N ILE A 302 -16.60 27.65 8.35
CA ILE A 302 -15.31 27.25 7.75
C ILE A 302 -15.40 27.26 6.22
N TYR A 303 -16.51 26.75 5.68
CA TYR A 303 -16.75 26.71 4.23
C TYR A 303 -16.85 28.10 3.60
N GLU A 304 -17.64 29.01 4.18
CA GLU A 304 -17.85 30.39 3.69
C GLU A 304 -16.57 31.22 3.69
N LYS A 305 -15.61 30.88 4.57
CA LYS A 305 -14.26 31.49 4.59
C LYS A 305 -13.29 30.86 3.57
N ASN A 306 -13.76 29.97 2.69
CA ASN A 306 -12.95 29.21 1.72
C ASN A 306 -11.78 28.43 2.35
N LYS A 307 -11.97 27.99 3.60
CA LYS A 307 -10.93 27.34 4.42
C LYS A 307 -11.05 25.82 4.45
N LEU A 308 -12.25 25.29 4.19
CA LEU A 308 -12.58 23.87 4.36
C LEU A 308 -11.61 22.89 3.66
N PHE A 309 -11.09 23.28 2.49
CA PHE A 309 -10.20 22.46 1.66
C PHE A 309 -8.71 22.76 1.89
N GLN A 310 -8.36 23.70 2.76
CA GLN A 310 -6.96 24.04 3.03
C GLN A 310 -6.38 23.03 4.03
N PRO A 311 -5.18 22.44 3.77
CA PRO A 311 -4.62 21.40 4.64
C PRO A 311 -4.44 21.82 6.11
N ASN A 312 -4.15 23.09 6.37
CA ASN A 312 -3.98 23.66 7.71
C ASN A 312 -5.30 23.79 8.49
N GLU A 313 -6.45 23.61 7.86
CA GLU A 313 -7.77 23.70 8.50
C GLU A 313 -8.28 22.32 8.95
N TYR A 314 -7.53 21.25 8.68
CA TYR A 314 -7.84 19.91 9.17
C TYR A 314 -8.08 19.85 10.69
N PRO A 315 -7.25 20.44 11.57
CA PRO A 315 -7.48 20.40 13.02
C PRO A 315 -8.81 21.05 13.43
N ALA A 316 -9.15 22.20 12.84
CA ALA A 316 -10.40 22.89 13.12
C ALA A 316 -11.62 22.04 12.71
N LEU A 317 -11.58 21.43 11.52
CA LEU A 317 -12.64 20.55 11.04
C LEU A 317 -12.75 19.27 11.88
N ARG A 318 -11.62 18.65 12.22
CA ARG A 318 -11.53 17.44 13.07
C ARG A 318 -12.17 17.69 14.44
N LYS A 319 -11.87 18.81 15.07
CA LYS A 319 -12.49 19.24 16.34
C LYS A 319 -14.02 19.34 16.23
N VAL A 320 -14.55 19.93 15.15
CA VAL A 320 -16.00 20.06 14.94
C VAL A 320 -16.69 18.70 14.89
N PHE A 321 -16.11 17.73 14.19
CA PHE A 321 -16.66 16.37 14.11
C PHE A 321 -16.47 15.57 15.40
N ALA A 322 -15.36 15.74 16.12
CA ALA A 322 -15.17 15.14 17.44
C ALA A 322 -16.21 15.64 18.45
N ASP A 323 -16.49 16.95 18.48
CA ASP A 323 -17.54 17.54 19.32
C ASP A 323 -18.94 17.03 18.90
N GLN A 324 -19.15 16.74 17.61
CA GLN A 324 -20.40 16.12 17.14
C GLN A 324 -20.52 14.67 17.61
N PHE A 325 -19.45 13.88 17.50
CA PHE A 325 -19.40 12.50 17.95
C PHE A 325 -19.73 12.40 19.44
N GLU A 326 -19.05 13.18 20.28
CA GLU A 326 -19.24 13.17 21.73
C GLU A 326 -20.70 13.44 22.13
N ARG A 327 -21.36 14.39 21.46
CA ARG A 327 -22.78 14.69 21.69
C ARG A 327 -23.69 13.55 21.23
N ARG A 328 -23.43 12.97 20.06
CA ARG A 328 -24.28 11.92 19.47
C ARG A 328 -24.10 10.57 20.13
N GLN A 329 -22.90 10.27 20.61
CA GLN A 329 -22.50 9.00 21.21
C GLN A 329 -22.33 9.13 22.73
N TRP A 330 -22.99 10.12 23.35
CA TRP A 330 -22.87 10.43 24.78
C TRP A 330 -23.06 9.20 25.67
N THR A 331 -24.12 8.42 25.41
CA THR A 331 -24.43 7.20 26.14
C THR A 331 -23.32 6.16 26.00
N ASP A 332 -22.85 5.91 24.78
CA ASP A 332 -21.83 4.90 24.50
C ASP A 332 -20.47 5.30 25.07
N LEU A 333 -20.16 6.59 25.10
CA LEU A 333 -18.95 7.13 25.71
C LEU A 333 -18.95 6.93 27.24
N HIS A 334 -20.07 7.18 27.92
CA HIS A 334 -20.21 6.91 29.35
C HIS A 334 -20.19 5.42 29.67
N ARG A 335 -20.83 4.58 28.84
CA ARG A 335 -20.83 3.12 29.04
C ARG A 335 -19.47 2.50 28.75
N GLY A 336 -18.80 2.92 27.68
CA GLY A 336 -17.50 2.40 27.25
C GLY A 336 -16.41 2.75 28.26
N PHE A 337 -16.34 4.01 28.69
CA PHE A 337 -15.38 4.40 29.73
C PHE A 337 -15.79 3.94 31.13
N GLY A 338 -17.09 3.91 31.42
CA GLY A 338 -17.64 3.43 32.69
C GLY A 338 -17.12 4.27 33.87
N ALA A 339 -16.67 3.59 34.92
CA ALA A 339 -16.16 4.25 36.13
C ALA A 339 -14.93 5.15 35.90
N ASP A 340 -14.19 4.96 34.81
CA ASP A 340 -12.99 5.74 34.48
C ASP A 340 -13.32 6.96 33.57
N TYR A 341 -14.59 7.27 33.32
CA TYR A 341 -15.00 8.38 32.45
C TYR A 341 -14.33 9.71 32.82
N ASP A 342 -14.42 10.14 34.09
CA ASP A 342 -13.87 11.43 34.54
C ASP A 342 -12.35 11.52 34.33
N ALA A 343 -11.65 10.40 34.52
CA ALA A 343 -10.20 10.33 34.30
C ALA A 343 -9.85 10.37 32.80
N MET A 344 -10.66 9.75 31.95
CA MET A 344 -10.51 9.82 30.49
C MET A 344 -10.80 11.23 29.97
N ASP A 345 -11.87 11.86 30.43
CA ASP A 345 -12.23 13.25 30.09
C ASP A 345 -11.11 14.22 30.50
N GLN A 346 -10.59 14.09 31.74
CA GLN A 346 -9.47 14.90 32.19
C GLN A 346 -8.21 14.69 31.33
N TRP A 347 -7.93 13.45 30.92
CA TRP A 347 -6.79 13.17 30.04
C TRP A 347 -6.99 13.78 28.65
N PHE A 348 -8.18 13.64 28.06
CA PHE A 348 -8.49 14.24 26.75
C PHE A 348 -8.43 15.77 26.76
N LYS A 349 -8.69 16.43 27.89
CA LYS A 349 -8.46 17.88 28.04
C LYS A 349 -6.98 18.25 27.97
N GLY A 350 -6.08 17.36 28.42
CA GLY A 350 -4.63 17.51 28.26
C GLY A 350 -4.12 17.08 26.87
N GLU A 351 -4.82 16.15 26.22
CA GLU A 351 -4.46 15.57 24.92
C GLU A 351 -5.60 15.71 23.89
N PRO A 352 -5.95 16.95 23.47
CA PRO A 352 -7.12 17.20 22.63
C PRO A 352 -7.01 16.53 21.26
N GLU A 353 -5.81 16.44 20.69
CA GLU A 353 -5.61 15.75 19.41
C GLU A 353 -5.92 14.25 19.51
N ALA A 354 -5.58 13.61 20.62
CA ALA A 354 -5.87 12.20 20.84
C ALA A 354 -7.39 11.93 20.93
N ARG A 355 -8.12 12.84 21.59
CA ARG A 355 -9.60 12.82 21.61
C ARG A 355 -10.17 12.91 20.21
N GLU A 356 -9.69 13.90 19.46
CA GLU A 356 -10.20 14.23 18.15
C GLU A 356 -9.93 13.14 17.12
N GLU A 357 -8.72 12.56 17.11
CA GLU A 357 -8.38 11.44 16.23
C GLU A 357 -9.20 10.19 16.56
N LEU A 358 -9.31 9.81 17.84
CA LEU A 358 -10.12 8.65 18.24
C LEU A 358 -11.59 8.81 17.82
N PHE A 359 -12.21 9.94 18.16
CA PHE A 359 -13.65 10.14 17.92
C PHE A 359 -13.97 10.30 16.44
N THR A 360 -13.02 10.73 15.62
CA THR A 360 -13.21 10.80 14.16
C THR A 360 -12.82 9.53 13.42
N ALA A 361 -12.05 8.64 14.06
CA ALA A 361 -11.73 7.30 13.55
C ALA A 361 -12.88 6.30 13.75
N ILE A 362 -13.61 6.38 14.88
CA ILE A 362 -14.79 5.55 15.12
C ILE A 362 -15.92 5.98 14.20
N ASP A 363 -16.41 5.06 13.39
CA ASP A 363 -17.56 5.25 12.51
C ASP A 363 -18.77 4.47 13.01
N PRO A 364 -19.76 5.09 13.69
CA PRO A 364 -20.91 4.39 14.25
C PRO A 364 -21.80 3.65 13.24
N GLU A 365 -21.62 3.86 11.93
CA GLU A 365 -22.31 3.05 10.91
C GLU A 365 -21.71 1.64 10.77
N HIS A 366 -20.43 1.49 11.13
CA HIS A 366 -19.71 0.24 11.04
C HIS A 366 -19.29 -0.26 12.43
N ASP A 367 -18.96 0.62 13.35
CA ASP A 367 -18.26 0.31 14.60
C ASP A 367 -19.19 0.33 15.82
N ASP A 368 -18.95 -0.58 16.76
CA ASP A 368 -19.49 -0.53 18.11
C ASP A 368 -18.68 0.50 18.92
N ALA A 369 -19.17 1.74 18.93
CA ALA A 369 -18.54 2.85 19.64
C ALA A 369 -18.30 2.55 21.12
N GLN A 370 -19.23 1.86 21.80
CA GLN A 370 -19.08 1.53 23.22
C GLN A 370 -17.90 0.58 23.44
N THR A 371 -17.80 -0.47 22.62
CA THR A 371 -16.74 -1.47 22.73
C THR A 371 -15.38 -0.90 22.31
N ALA A 372 -15.32 -0.10 21.24
CA ALA A 372 -14.12 0.61 20.82
C ALA A 372 -13.57 1.52 21.93
N LEU A 373 -14.42 2.35 22.54
CA LEU A 373 -14.05 3.27 23.61
C LEU A 373 -13.61 2.52 24.88
N LYS A 374 -14.29 1.42 25.22
CA LYS A 374 -13.89 0.55 26.33
C LYS A 374 -12.49 -0.02 26.10
N LEU A 375 -12.23 -0.57 24.91
CA LEU A 375 -10.94 -1.15 24.57
C LEU A 375 -9.83 -0.08 24.59
N PHE A 376 -10.06 1.09 23.99
CA PHE A 376 -9.09 2.19 23.99
C PHE A 376 -8.66 2.59 25.42
N LYS A 377 -9.62 2.72 26.34
CA LYS A 377 -9.35 2.96 27.76
C LYS A 377 -8.53 1.82 28.38
N GLU A 378 -8.88 0.56 28.12
CA GLU A 378 -8.17 -0.60 28.67
C GLU A 378 -6.71 -0.66 28.18
N LEU A 379 -6.46 -0.31 26.91
CA LEU A 379 -5.10 -0.20 26.35
C LEU A 379 -4.29 0.88 27.06
N LYS A 380 -4.88 2.06 27.29
CA LYS A 380 -4.24 3.15 28.05
C LYS A 380 -3.91 2.74 29.48
N LYS A 381 -4.84 2.07 30.15
CA LYS A 381 -4.63 1.56 31.52
C LYS A 381 -3.53 0.50 31.57
N ASN A 382 -3.37 -0.30 30.52
CA ASN A 382 -2.34 -1.34 30.46
C ASN A 382 -0.91 -0.77 30.33
N ARG A 383 -0.72 0.31 29.56
CA ARG A 383 0.60 0.91 29.28
C ARG A 383 0.57 2.45 29.35
N PRO A 384 0.28 3.08 30.50
CA PRO A 384 0.00 4.51 30.58
C PRO A 384 1.16 5.41 30.15
N GLU A 385 2.40 5.04 30.48
CA GLU A 385 3.60 5.83 30.13
C GLU A 385 3.95 5.74 28.64
N ALA A 386 3.80 4.56 28.04
CA ALA A 386 4.10 4.36 26.62
C ALA A 386 2.96 4.84 25.71
N PHE A 387 1.72 4.88 26.22
CA PHE A 387 0.51 5.09 25.43
C PHE A 387 0.55 6.27 24.45
N PRO A 388 1.04 7.47 24.81
CA PRO A 388 1.06 8.61 23.88
C PRO A 388 1.84 8.33 22.59
N SER A 389 2.93 7.56 22.67
CA SER A 389 3.74 7.19 21.51
C SER A 389 3.07 6.15 20.60
N TYR A 390 2.03 5.47 21.09
CA TYR A 390 1.33 4.38 20.39
C TYR A 390 -0.16 4.68 20.19
N LEU A 391 -0.53 5.96 20.12
CA LEU A 391 -1.91 6.39 19.92
C LEU A 391 -2.53 5.78 18.65
N GLU A 392 -1.84 5.83 17.51
CA GLU A 392 -2.31 5.27 16.23
C GLU A 392 -2.52 3.75 16.32
N LEU A 393 -1.65 3.03 17.03
CA LEU A 393 -1.82 1.60 17.30
C LEU A 393 -3.04 1.32 18.20
N ALA A 394 -3.25 2.14 19.22
CA ALA A 394 -4.40 2.02 20.10
C ALA A 394 -5.71 2.31 19.37
N ILE A 395 -5.74 3.30 18.46
CA ILE A 395 -6.88 3.58 17.59
C ILE A 395 -7.13 2.38 16.67
N ALA A 396 -6.11 1.88 15.97
CA ALA A 396 -6.25 0.73 15.08
C ALA A 396 -6.83 -0.50 15.80
N LEU A 397 -6.34 -0.81 17.00
CA LEU A 397 -6.90 -1.88 17.82
C LEU A 397 -8.35 -1.60 18.23
N ALA A 398 -8.66 -0.36 18.63
CA ALA A 398 -10.00 0.02 19.05
C ALA A 398 -11.03 -0.15 17.94
N VAL A 399 -10.72 0.24 16.70
CA VAL A 399 -11.66 0.20 15.56
C VAL A 399 -11.67 -1.14 14.81
N THR A 400 -10.63 -1.98 14.97
CA THR A 400 -10.58 -3.32 14.36
C THR A 400 -11.15 -4.42 15.28
N TRP A 401 -11.07 -4.22 16.60
CA TRP A 401 -11.51 -5.20 17.62
C TRP A 401 -12.70 -4.71 18.45
N ASP A 402 -13.37 -3.65 18.02
CA ASP A 402 -14.66 -3.24 18.57
C ASP A 402 -15.72 -4.34 18.38
N ASN A 403 -15.58 -5.13 17.33
CA ASN A 403 -16.33 -6.34 17.07
C ASN A 403 -15.45 -7.35 16.27
N ASP A 404 -15.92 -8.58 16.11
CA ASP A 404 -15.14 -9.64 15.45
C ASP A 404 -15.25 -9.64 13.90
N LYS A 405 -15.90 -8.64 13.27
CA LYS A 405 -16.22 -8.65 11.82
C LYS A 405 -15.00 -8.59 10.92
N GLY A 406 -13.96 -7.86 11.33
CA GLY A 406 -12.76 -7.58 10.56
C GLY A 406 -11.52 -8.33 11.03
N VAL A 407 -11.60 -9.00 12.19
CA VAL A 407 -10.49 -9.79 12.73
C VAL A 407 -10.36 -11.08 11.93
N TYR A 408 -9.19 -11.32 11.34
CA TYR A 408 -8.93 -12.48 10.51
C TYR A 408 -9.13 -13.80 11.27
N ASP A 409 -10.07 -14.60 10.79
CA ASP A 409 -10.44 -15.92 11.33
C ASP A 409 -9.88 -17.05 10.46
N TYR A 410 -8.92 -17.78 11.04
CA TYR A 410 -8.29 -18.94 10.40
C TYR A 410 -8.87 -20.29 10.86
N THR A 411 -9.98 -20.30 11.61
CA THR A 411 -10.67 -21.53 12.07
C THR A 411 -11.04 -22.42 10.89
N ARG A 412 -11.49 -21.84 9.77
CA ARG A 412 -11.84 -22.60 8.55
C ARG A 412 -10.66 -23.43 8.02
N HIS A 413 -9.44 -22.90 8.11
CA HIS A 413 -8.22 -23.61 7.68
C HIS A 413 -7.90 -24.77 8.62
N GLN A 414 -8.11 -24.56 9.92
CA GLN A 414 -7.98 -25.60 10.93
C GLN A 414 -9.00 -26.73 10.71
N GLU A 415 -10.28 -26.39 10.52
CA GLU A 415 -11.36 -27.35 10.26
C GLU A 415 -11.07 -28.18 9.01
N ARG A 416 -10.71 -27.51 7.90
CA ARG A 416 -10.38 -28.16 6.63
C ARG A 416 -9.22 -29.15 6.76
N SER A 417 -8.24 -28.85 7.61
CA SER A 417 -7.08 -29.73 7.82
C SER A 417 -7.32 -30.84 8.84
N GLY A 418 -8.44 -30.84 9.56
CA GLY A 418 -8.69 -31.77 10.66
C GLY A 418 -7.67 -31.64 11.80
N SER A 419 -7.00 -30.50 11.92
CA SER A 419 -6.10 -30.15 13.03
C SER A 419 -6.91 -29.72 14.26
N THR A 420 -6.27 -29.27 15.34
CA THR A 420 -6.97 -28.69 16.51
C THR A 420 -6.60 -27.22 16.67
N MET A 421 -7.52 -26.37 17.12
CA MET A 421 -7.18 -24.98 17.43
C MET A 421 -6.21 -24.89 18.62
N PRO A 422 -5.25 -23.95 18.63
CA PRO A 422 -4.45 -23.66 19.81
C PRO A 422 -5.30 -23.21 21.00
N ASP A 423 -4.93 -23.61 22.22
CA ASP A 423 -5.73 -23.41 23.43
C ASP A 423 -6.00 -21.93 23.79
N LYS A 424 -5.06 -21.03 23.47
CA LYS A 424 -5.17 -19.59 23.77
C LYS A 424 -4.78 -18.72 22.57
N LEU A 425 -5.78 -18.10 21.97
CA LEU A 425 -5.61 -17.08 20.93
C LEU A 425 -5.24 -15.73 21.56
N ALA A 426 -4.44 -14.93 20.85
CA ALA A 426 -4.07 -13.59 21.33
C ALA A 426 -5.24 -12.61 21.15
N GLY A 427 -5.53 -11.81 22.17
CA GLY A 427 -6.48 -10.70 22.10
C GLY A 427 -5.81 -9.34 21.79
N PRO A 428 -6.58 -8.25 21.74
CA PRO A 428 -6.07 -6.93 21.37
C PRO A 428 -5.10 -6.34 22.40
N ILE A 429 -5.34 -6.56 23.70
CA ILE A 429 -4.44 -6.11 24.78
C ILE A 429 -3.10 -6.86 24.73
N ASP A 430 -3.15 -8.17 24.44
CA ASP A 430 -1.96 -9.00 24.25
C ASP A 430 -1.14 -8.53 23.04
N GLY A 431 -1.83 -8.22 21.93
CA GLY A 431 -1.23 -7.65 20.73
C GLY A 431 -0.55 -6.30 20.99
N PHE A 432 -1.24 -5.38 21.66
CA PHE A 432 -0.71 -4.05 22.01
C PHE A 432 0.58 -4.15 22.81
N ARG A 433 0.58 -4.99 23.85
CA ARG A 433 1.75 -5.24 24.68
C ARG A 433 2.91 -5.79 23.87
N TYR A 434 2.62 -6.79 23.04
CA TYR A 434 3.63 -7.44 22.20
C TYR A 434 4.32 -6.43 21.26
N PHE A 435 3.56 -5.56 20.58
CA PHE A 435 4.16 -4.54 19.70
C PHE A 435 5.03 -3.55 20.48
N ILE A 436 4.58 -3.06 21.63
CA ILE A 436 5.37 -2.15 22.47
C ILE A 436 6.68 -2.79 22.94
N GLU A 437 6.63 -4.05 23.38
CA GLU A 437 7.80 -4.76 23.89
C GLU A 437 8.83 -5.10 22.80
N ASN A 438 8.39 -5.23 21.55
CA ASN A 438 9.22 -5.65 20.42
C ASN A 438 9.47 -4.54 19.40
N GLU A 439 9.06 -3.29 19.70
CA GLU A 439 9.19 -2.13 18.80
C GLU A 439 10.63 -1.98 18.26
N LYS A 440 11.65 -2.22 19.11
CA LYS A 440 13.07 -2.10 18.73
C LYS A 440 13.51 -3.05 17.61
N VAL A 441 12.86 -4.20 17.48
CA VAL A 441 13.18 -5.20 16.43
C VAL A 441 12.19 -5.13 15.27
N MET A 442 11.03 -4.50 15.44
CA MET A 442 10.05 -4.31 14.39
C MET A 442 10.40 -3.05 13.57
N GLN A 443 11.05 -3.22 12.41
CA GLN A 443 11.28 -2.12 11.47
C GLN A 443 9.96 -1.52 10.88
N GLY A 444 8.80 -2.10 11.21
CA GLY A 444 7.47 -1.55 10.96
C GLY A 444 7.05 -0.90 12.26
N ARG A 445 7.68 0.23 12.56
CA ARG A 445 7.51 0.94 13.81
C ARG A 445 6.04 1.26 13.96
N ALA A 446 5.33 0.62 14.88
CA ALA A 446 3.92 0.88 15.08
C ALA A 446 3.68 2.36 15.43
N GLN A 447 4.71 3.02 15.96
CA GLN A 447 4.74 4.47 16.22
C GLN A 447 4.77 5.36 14.96
N LEU A 448 5.12 4.82 13.78
CA LEU A 448 5.30 5.59 12.55
C LEU A 448 4.17 5.37 11.53
N LEU A 449 3.31 4.39 11.76
CA LEU A 449 2.25 4.04 10.81
C LEU A 449 0.92 4.67 11.25
N PRO A 450 0.16 5.27 10.31
CA PRO A 450 -1.22 5.66 10.54
C PRO A 450 -2.07 4.45 10.91
N TRP A 451 -3.08 4.67 11.76
CA TRP A 451 -3.98 3.63 12.25
C TRP A 451 -4.63 2.84 11.11
N GLU A 452 -4.88 3.49 9.97
CA GLU A 452 -5.47 2.84 8.80
C GLU A 452 -4.58 1.77 8.16
N ILE A 453 -3.26 1.94 8.24
CA ILE A 453 -2.31 0.91 7.80
C ILE A 453 -2.19 -0.17 8.88
N LEU A 454 -2.17 0.24 10.16
CA LEU A 454 -2.05 -0.66 11.30
C LEU A 454 -3.24 -1.61 11.47
N CYS A 455 -4.43 -1.26 10.97
CA CYS A 455 -5.57 -2.17 10.89
C CYS A 455 -5.20 -3.51 10.20
N TYR A 456 -4.35 -3.49 9.17
CA TYR A 456 -3.87 -4.71 8.47
C TYR A 456 -2.69 -5.41 9.17
N VAL A 457 -2.27 -4.91 10.33
CA VAL A 457 -1.26 -5.52 11.19
C VAL A 457 -1.93 -6.20 12.38
N VAL A 458 -2.95 -5.57 12.97
CA VAL A 458 -3.52 -5.98 14.26
C VAL A 458 -4.72 -6.91 14.15
N ASP A 459 -5.26 -7.13 12.96
CA ASP A 459 -6.46 -7.93 12.67
C ASP A 459 -6.21 -9.45 12.73
N HIS A 460 -5.48 -9.96 13.72
CA HIS A 460 -5.16 -11.38 13.78
C HIS A 460 -5.04 -11.94 15.20
N ARG A 461 -5.37 -13.23 15.32
CA ARG A 461 -5.43 -13.97 16.59
C ARG A 461 -4.19 -14.83 16.90
N THR A 462 -3.08 -14.64 16.17
CA THR A 462 -1.87 -15.47 16.32
C THR A 462 -1.44 -15.55 17.79
N PRO A 463 -1.45 -16.75 18.40
CA PRO A 463 -1.09 -16.98 19.79
C PRO A 463 0.24 -16.33 20.19
N LEU A 464 0.28 -15.76 21.40
CA LEU A 464 1.48 -15.12 21.94
C LEU A 464 2.72 -16.04 21.93
N PRO A 465 2.64 -17.34 22.29
CA PRO A 465 3.81 -18.22 22.25
C PRO A 465 4.42 -18.40 20.86
N GLU A 466 3.65 -18.19 19.79
CA GLU A 466 4.14 -18.33 18.42
C GLU A 466 4.90 -17.09 17.94
N ARG A 467 4.65 -15.91 18.52
CA ARG A 467 5.24 -14.66 18.01
C ARG A 467 6.76 -14.56 18.24
N PRO A 468 7.31 -14.95 19.41
CA PRO A 468 8.77 -15.07 19.58
C PRO A 468 9.41 -16.08 18.63
N TRP A 469 8.72 -17.20 18.34
CA TRP A 469 9.18 -18.16 17.34
C TRP A 469 9.26 -17.52 15.94
N VAL A 470 8.28 -16.67 15.57
CA VAL A 470 8.33 -15.91 14.32
C VAL A 470 9.54 -14.96 14.31
N LEU A 471 9.76 -14.18 15.36
CA LEU A 471 10.93 -13.28 15.44
C LEU A 471 12.23 -14.06 15.27
N GLN A 472 12.38 -15.20 15.94
CA GLN A 472 13.57 -16.04 15.84
C GLN A 472 13.82 -16.58 14.43
N ASN A 473 12.77 -16.93 13.68
CA ASN A 473 12.89 -17.64 12.41
C ASN A 473 12.79 -16.74 11.16
N TYR A 474 12.15 -15.58 11.28
CA TYR A 474 11.74 -14.76 10.13
C TYR A 474 12.17 -13.30 10.20
N LEU A 475 12.70 -12.82 11.33
CA LEU A 475 13.13 -11.42 11.43
C LEU A 475 14.21 -11.07 10.40
N SER A 476 15.18 -11.96 10.16
CA SER A 476 16.22 -11.77 9.13
C SER A 476 15.72 -11.91 7.69
N LYS A 477 14.49 -12.43 7.50
CA LYS A 477 13.83 -12.62 6.19
C LYS A 477 12.69 -11.63 5.98
N ARG A 478 12.67 -10.53 6.74
CA ARG A 478 11.59 -9.55 6.72
C ARG A 478 11.40 -8.91 5.34
N ALA A 479 12.50 -8.59 4.64
CA ALA A 479 12.40 -8.13 3.27
C ALA A 479 11.85 -9.26 2.39
N MET A 480 10.86 -8.96 1.56
CA MET A 480 10.16 -9.97 0.75
C MET A 480 9.51 -11.06 1.60
N ILE A 481 8.98 -10.72 2.79
CA ILE A 481 8.46 -11.70 3.76
C ILE A 481 7.45 -12.67 3.16
N GLY A 482 6.66 -12.27 2.16
CA GLY A 482 5.71 -13.15 1.50
C GLY A 482 6.32 -14.40 0.84
N GLN A 483 7.63 -14.44 0.59
CA GLN A 483 8.32 -15.66 0.14
C GLN A 483 8.22 -16.81 1.16
N CYS A 484 7.99 -16.51 2.44
CA CYS A 484 7.77 -17.53 3.47
C CYS A 484 6.49 -18.35 3.24
N TYR A 485 5.62 -17.94 2.32
CA TYR A 485 4.53 -18.77 1.78
C TYR A 485 5.03 -20.16 1.37
N SER A 486 6.21 -20.25 0.73
CA SER A 486 6.80 -21.51 0.28
C SER A 486 7.49 -22.31 1.38
N ASP A 487 7.64 -21.76 2.60
CA ASP A 487 8.20 -22.49 3.74
C ASP A 487 7.23 -23.54 4.29
N VAL A 488 5.94 -23.43 3.98
CA VAL A 488 4.94 -24.45 4.28
C VAL A 488 4.94 -25.49 3.16
N PRO A 489 5.34 -26.76 3.43
CA PRO A 489 5.37 -27.81 2.41
C PRO A 489 3.99 -28.06 1.81
N TYR A 490 3.90 -28.21 0.49
CA TYR A 490 2.63 -28.44 -0.17
C TYR A 490 2.12 -29.87 0.09
N ASP A 491 0.91 -30.00 0.64
CA ASP A 491 0.24 -31.27 0.90
C ASP A 491 -0.75 -31.60 -0.24
N ALA A 492 -0.26 -32.33 -1.25
CA ALA A 492 -1.05 -32.70 -2.42
C ALA A 492 -2.20 -33.68 -2.09
N GLU A 493 -2.08 -34.48 -1.02
CA GLU A 493 -3.11 -35.44 -0.62
C GLU A 493 -4.30 -34.72 0.02
N MET A 494 -4.05 -33.65 0.78
CA MET A 494 -5.10 -32.77 1.32
C MET A 494 -5.94 -32.12 0.20
N ARG A 495 -5.35 -31.82 -0.97
CA ARG A 495 -6.10 -31.21 -2.08
C ARG A 495 -7.13 -32.15 -2.71
N VAL A 496 -6.89 -33.46 -2.69
CA VAL A 496 -7.73 -34.45 -3.38
C VAL A 496 -8.96 -34.86 -2.54
N GLU A 497 -8.91 -34.69 -1.22
CA GLU A 497 -10.03 -34.99 -0.31
C GLU A 497 -10.61 -33.72 0.31
N GLU A 498 -11.89 -33.45 0.07
CA GLU A 498 -12.58 -32.27 0.62
C GLU A 498 -12.69 -32.27 2.16
N SER A 499 -12.51 -33.42 2.82
CA SER A 499 -12.76 -33.61 4.26
C SER A 499 -11.50 -33.76 5.13
N GLY A 500 -10.30 -33.41 4.63
CA GLY A 500 -9.07 -33.42 5.43
C GLY A 500 -8.61 -34.81 5.91
N GLY A 501 -9.21 -35.88 5.39
CA GLY A 501 -9.01 -37.27 5.81
C GLY A 501 -7.54 -37.71 5.88
N LYS A 502 -6.73 -37.25 4.93
CA LYS A 502 -5.31 -37.56 4.74
C LYS A 502 -4.33 -36.42 5.06
N SER A 503 -4.79 -35.32 5.67
CA SER A 503 -3.88 -34.22 6.00
C SER A 503 -2.75 -34.65 6.95
N ARG A 504 -1.52 -34.21 6.66
CA ARG A 504 -0.36 -34.46 7.53
C ARG A 504 -0.42 -33.77 8.89
N ILE A 505 -1.12 -32.63 8.99
CA ILE A 505 -1.28 -31.87 10.24
C ILE A 505 -2.48 -32.36 11.08
N LYS A 506 -3.27 -33.32 10.57
CA LYS A 506 -4.46 -33.84 11.23
C LYS A 506 -4.21 -34.26 12.69
N GLY A 507 -5.10 -33.85 13.57
CA GLY A 507 -5.04 -34.10 15.02
C GLY A 507 -3.92 -33.37 15.78
N LYS A 508 -3.19 -32.46 15.13
CA LYS A 508 -2.15 -31.63 15.76
C LYS A 508 -2.64 -30.19 15.91
N PRO A 509 -2.07 -29.40 16.84
CA PRO A 509 -2.40 -27.98 16.94
C PRO A 509 -2.08 -27.20 15.65
N TYR A 510 -2.99 -26.34 15.20
CA TYR A 510 -2.84 -25.48 14.03
C TYR A 510 -1.98 -24.25 14.35
N THR A 511 -0.67 -24.48 14.52
CA THR A 511 0.34 -23.46 14.78
C THR A 511 1.20 -23.22 13.53
N LEU A 512 1.82 -22.05 13.42
CA LEU A 512 2.79 -21.69 12.39
C LEU A 512 3.94 -22.70 12.34
N GLU A 513 4.47 -23.11 13.49
CA GLU A 513 5.52 -24.13 13.57
C GLU A 513 5.06 -25.48 12.98
N ASN A 514 3.84 -25.92 13.30
CA ASN A 514 3.29 -27.16 12.77
C ASN A 514 2.95 -27.05 11.28
N LEU A 515 2.47 -25.90 10.80
CA LEU A 515 2.26 -25.66 9.38
C LEU A 515 3.57 -25.77 8.59
N ARG A 516 4.64 -25.16 9.09
CA ARG A 516 5.99 -25.27 8.49
C ARG A 516 6.51 -26.71 8.49
N LYS A 517 6.17 -27.51 9.50
CA LYS A 517 6.64 -28.89 9.66
C LYS A 517 5.83 -29.91 8.85
N TYR A 518 4.50 -29.83 8.91
CA TYR A 518 3.59 -30.84 8.39
C TYR A 518 2.99 -30.44 7.04
N GLY A 519 2.99 -29.15 6.71
CA GLY A 519 2.51 -28.64 5.44
C GLY A 519 1.01 -28.37 5.40
N GLY A 520 0.56 -27.95 4.21
CA GLY A 520 -0.83 -27.62 3.90
C GLY A 520 -0.98 -27.29 2.42
N ILE A 521 -2.17 -26.88 2.01
CA ILE A 521 -2.43 -26.38 0.64
C ILE A 521 -2.23 -24.86 0.58
N TYR A 522 -2.47 -24.28 -0.61
CA TYR A 522 -2.28 -22.86 -0.88
C TYR A 522 -2.97 -21.92 0.12
N GLU A 523 -4.11 -22.31 0.68
CA GLU A 523 -4.81 -21.54 1.73
C GLU A 523 -3.98 -21.42 3.00
N MET A 524 -3.45 -22.54 3.50
CA MET A 524 -2.60 -22.57 4.69
C MET A 524 -1.24 -21.89 4.44
N GLN A 525 -0.72 -21.94 3.21
CA GLN A 525 0.50 -21.22 2.82
C GLN A 525 0.29 -19.69 2.89
N ALA A 526 -0.85 -19.21 2.37
CA ALA A 526 -1.22 -17.79 2.44
C ALA A 526 -1.50 -17.34 3.89
N ASP A 527 -2.24 -18.15 4.65
CA ASP A 527 -2.52 -17.94 6.08
C ASP A 527 -1.24 -17.81 6.90
N PHE A 528 -0.32 -18.78 6.73
CA PHE A 528 0.98 -18.79 7.39
C PHE A 528 1.75 -17.49 7.10
N ALA A 529 1.88 -17.12 5.83
CA ALA A 529 2.65 -15.94 5.44
C ALA A 529 2.03 -14.64 5.97
N ALA A 530 0.70 -14.50 5.91
CA ALA A 530 0.00 -13.33 6.45
C ALA A 530 0.21 -13.21 7.97
N ARG A 531 0.06 -14.31 8.72
CA ARG A 531 0.27 -14.33 10.18
C ARG A 531 1.72 -14.08 10.57
N VAL A 532 2.69 -14.61 9.82
CA VAL A 532 4.12 -14.33 10.01
C VAL A 532 4.41 -12.84 9.81
N ALA A 533 3.95 -12.25 8.71
CA ALA A 533 4.15 -10.83 8.41
C ALA A 533 3.56 -9.93 9.51
N LYS A 534 2.32 -10.18 9.94
CA LYS A 534 1.64 -9.43 11.00
C LYS A 534 2.38 -9.49 12.33
N CYS A 535 2.91 -10.66 12.71
CA CYS A 535 3.76 -10.81 13.89
C CYS A 535 5.06 -9.98 13.82
N LEU A 536 5.55 -9.63 12.62
CA LEU A 536 6.72 -8.76 12.41
C LEU A 536 6.37 -7.27 12.27
N GLY A 537 5.11 -6.90 12.47
CA GLY A 537 4.62 -5.53 12.25
C GLY A 537 4.54 -5.14 10.78
N VAL A 538 4.41 -6.12 9.87
CA VAL A 538 4.26 -5.89 8.44
C VAL A 538 2.78 -6.02 8.07
N PRO A 539 2.14 -4.97 7.51
CA PRO A 539 0.77 -5.04 7.04
C PRO A 539 0.62 -6.13 5.98
N ALA A 540 -0.30 -7.06 6.18
CA ALA A 540 -0.50 -8.19 5.27
C ALA A 540 -1.93 -8.68 5.28
N ALA A 541 -2.34 -9.33 4.19
CA ALA A 541 -3.66 -9.91 4.04
C ALA A 541 -3.56 -11.29 3.40
N TYR A 542 -4.36 -12.21 3.93
CA TYR A 542 -4.78 -13.40 3.20
C TYR A 542 -5.73 -12.95 2.08
N VAL A 543 -5.45 -13.37 0.86
CA VAL A 543 -6.27 -13.04 -0.32
C VAL A 543 -6.63 -14.33 -1.03
N SER A 544 -7.87 -14.46 -1.47
CA SER A 544 -8.31 -15.58 -2.29
C SER A 544 -9.07 -15.12 -3.53
N GLY A 545 -9.02 -15.91 -4.59
CA GLY A 545 -9.70 -15.58 -5.84
C GLY A 545 -9.58 -16.66 -6.89
N PRO A 546 -10.42 -16.59 -7.94
CA PRO A 546 -10.39 -17.55 -9.03
C PRO A 546 -9.25 -17.27 -10.01
N SER A 547 -8.69 -18.35 -10.57
CA SER A 547 -7.78 -18.30 -11.71
C SER A 547 -8.49 -17.84 -12.97
N VAL A 548 -7.73 -17.61 -14.04
CA VAL A 548 -8.24 -17.41 -15.41
C VAL A 548 -9.20 -18.53 -15.86
N SER A 549 -9.00 -19.77 -15.38
CA SER A 549 -9.89 -20.92 -15.63
C SER A 549 -11.04 -21.07 -14.64
N GLY A 550 -11.16 -20.19 -13.65
CA GLY A 550 -12.21 -20.21 -12.63
C GLY A 550 -11.89 -21.06 -11.38
N GLN A 551 -10.69 -21.61 -11.26
CA GLN A 551 -10.30 -22.44 -10.12
C GLN A 551 -9.92 -21.60 -8.89
N PRO A 552 -10.36 -21.95 -7.67
CA PRO A 552 -10.02 -21.19 -6.48
C PRO A 552 -8.53 -21.33 -6.14
N HIS A 553 -7.95 -20.23 -5.66
CA HIS A 553 -6.58 -20.15 -5.17
C HIS A 553 -6.47 -19.10 -4.07
N ALA A 554 -5.38 -19.14 -3.32
CA ALA A 554 -5.08 -18.14 -2.30
C ALA A 554 -3.61 -17.73 -2.33
N TRP A 555 -3.34 -16.48 -1.96
CA TRP A 555 -2.02 -15.89 -1.90
C TRP A 555 -1.94 -14.90 -0.74
N VAL A 556 -0.71 -14.53 -0.39
CA VAL A 556 -0.47 -13.44 0.57
C VAL A 556 -0.22 -12.15 -0.21
N THR A 557 -0.82 -11.07 0.27
CA THR A 557 -0.49 -9.71 -0.16
C THR A 557 0.07 -8.96 1.04
N TRP A 558 1.17 -8.22 0.89
CA TRP A 558 1.80 -7.48 2.00
C TRP A 558 2.39 -6.15 1.54
N VAL A 559 2.68 -5.30 2.52
CA VAL A 559 3.37 -4.02 2.31
C VAL A 559 4.87 -4.23 2.45
N GLU A 560 5.60 -3.94 1.38
CA GLU A 560 7.06 -3.85 1.38
C GLU A 560 7.46 -2.38 1.53
N PHE A 561 7.89 -2.00 2.73
CA PHE A 561 8.34 -0.64 3.01
C PHE A 561 9.69 -0.38 2.34
N ALA A 562 9.73 0.69 1.56
CA ALA A 562 10.93 1.17 0.92
C ALA A 562 11.56 2.30 1.79
N GLY A 563 10.73 3.09 2.49
CA GLY A 563 11.16 4.07 3.49
C GLY A 563 10.03 4.43 4.45
N LEU A 564 10.34 4.60 5.74
CA LEU A 564 9.34 4.88 6.78
C LEU A 564 9.85 5.91 7.79
N THR A 565 9.21 7.07 7.81
CA THR A 565 9.43 8.17 8.77
C THR A 565 8.08 8.69 9.27
N ARG A 566 8.07 9.59 10.27
CA ARG A 566 6.84 10.22 10.75
C ARG A 566 6.13 11.10 9.69
N SER A 567 6.86 11.59 8.70
CA SER A 567 6.37 12.54 7.70
C SER A 567 6.28 11.98 6.28
N SER A 568 6.85 10.79 6.03
CA SER A 568 6.88 10.16 4.71
C SER A 568 6.86 8.64 4.83
N ILE A 569 5.94 8.02 4.09
CA ILE A 569 5.76 6.57 4.00
C ILE A 569 5.88 6.19 2.53
N SER A 570 6.94 5.45 2.18
CA SER A 570 7.16 4.90 0.84
C SER A 570 7.13 3.40 0.92
N PHE A 571 6.28 2.78 0.10
CA PHE A 571 6.14 1.34 0.06
C PHE A 571 5.62 0.86 -1.30
N SER A 572 5.69 -0.45 -1.48
CA SER A 572 4.98 -1.14 -2.56
C SER A 572 4.12 -2.26 -1.97
N VAL A 573 2.99 -2.55 -2.61
CA VAL A 573 2.20 -3.72 -2.25
C VAL A 573 2.68 -4.89 -3.10
N GLN A 574 3.13 -5.94 -2.44
CA GLN A 574 3.66 -7.15 -3.06
C GLN A 574 2.71 -8.32 -2.83
N SER A 575 2.80 -9.34 -3.68
CA SER A 575 2.01 -10.56 -3.53
C SER A 575 2.82 -11.79 -3.91
N PHE A 576 2.61 -12.91 -3.20
CA PHE A 576 3.34 -14.15 -3.39
C PHE A 576 2.39 -15.34 -3.27
N GLY A 577 2.63 -16.37 -4.08
CA GLY A 577 1.63 -17.41 -4.36
C GLY A 577 0.68 -17.01 -5.49
N ARG A 578 0.79 -15.79 -6.02
CA ARG A 578 -0.03 -15.25 -7.11
C ARG A 578 0.75 -15.21 -8.43
N SER A 579 0.31 -15.97 -9.42
CA SER A 579 0.75 -15.77 -10.82
C SER A 579 0.01 -14.57 -11.41
N ARG A 580 0.72 -13.52 -11.84
CA ARG A 580 0.11 -12.30 -12.41
C ARG A 580 -0.73 -12.57 -13.66
N ASN A 581 -0.41 -13.62 -14.41
CA ASN A 581 -1.13 -13.97 -15.64
C ASN A 581 -2.41 -14.76 -15.36
N ASP A 582 -2.52 -15.41 -14.19
CA ASP A 582 -3.65 -16.27 -13.85
C ASP A 582 -4.59 -15.64 -12.83
N TYR A 583 -4.15 -14.66 -12.04
CA TYR A 583 -4.92 -14.07 -10.93
C TYR A 583 -4.75 -12.54 -10.91
N PHE A 584 -5.67 -11.79 -11.52
CA PHE A 584 -5.56 -10.31 -11.61
C PHE A 584 -6.04 -9.58 -10.37
N VAL A 585 -7.03 -10.15 -9.68
CA VAL A 585 -7.72 -9.58 -8.50
C VAL A 585 -8.13 -10.74 -7.57
N GLY A 586 -8.06 -10.50 -6.26
CA GLY A 586 -8.62 -11.39 -5.25
C GLY A 586 -9.35 -10.61 -4.17
N LYS A 587 -10.03 -11.32 -3.29
CA LYS A 587 -10.87 -10.78 -2.23
C LYS A 587 -10.23 -10.99 -0.87
N LEU A 588 -10.48 -10.05 0.04
CA LEU A 588 -10.14 -10.11 1.45
C LEU A 588 -11.23 -9.40 2.28
N THR A 589 -11.22 -9.65 3.58
CA THR A 589 -12.03 -8.91 4.55
C THR A 589 -11.28 -7.64 4.97
N GLU A 590 -11.90 -6.48 4.84
CA GLU A 590 -11.33 -5.21 5.29
C GLU A 590 -11.39 -5.13 6.83
N PRO A 591 -10.26 -4.93 7.52
CA PRO A 591 -10.21 -5.04 8.98
C PRO A 591 -11.07 -4.07 9.78
N ASN A 592 -11.31 -2.86 9.26
CA ASN A 592 -12.06 -1.84 9.99
C ASN A 592 -13.58 -2.04 9.88
N THR A 593 -14.07 -2.40 8.70
CA THR A 593 -15.50 -2.45 8.39
C THR A 593 -16.05 -3.87 8.28
N GLY A 594 -15.20 -4.89 8.14
CA GLY A 594 -15.60 -6.25 7.82
C GLY A 594 -16.11 -6.44 6.39
N ALA A 595 -16.08 -5.39 5.58
CA ALA A 595 -16.54 -5.46 4.20
C ALA A 595 -15.60 -6.34 3.38
N GLU A 596 -16.17 -7.13 2.47
CA GLU A 596 -15.38 -7.81 1.46
C GLU A 596 -14.89 -6.77 0.43
N ILE A 597 -13.57 -6.64 0.29
CA ILE A 597 -12.93 -5.76 -0.68
C ILE A 597 -11.96 -6.55 -1.55
N THR A 598 -11.50 -5.94 -2.64
CA THR A 598 -10.42 -6.53 -3.42
C THR A 598 -9.04 -6.16 -2.88
N ASP A 599 -8.04 -6.96 -3.21
CA ASP A 599 -6.64 -6.64 -2.94
C ASP A 599 -6.14 -5.39 -3.70
N ARG A 600 -6.84 -5.01 -4.77
CA ARG A 600 -6.65 -3.73 -5.48
C ARG A 600 -7.28 -2.55 -4.76
N ASP A 601 -8.44 -2.72 -4.13
CA ASP A 601 -9.02 -1.70 -3.25
C ASP A 601 -8.11 -1.48 -2.03
N MET A 602 -7.58 -2.56 -1.43
CA MET A 602 -6.60 -2.46 -0.36
C MET A 602 -5.37 -1.67 -0.81
N GLU A 603 -4.78 -2.01 -1.96
CA GLU A 603 -3.61 -1.31 -2.50
C GLU A 603 -3.89 0.18 -2.75
N LEU A 604 -5.04 0.52 -3.34
CA LEU A 604 -5.46 1.91 -3.55
C LEU A 604 -5.59 2.68 -2.24
N ARG A 605 -6.26 2.11 -1.25
CA ARG A 605 -6.51 2.75 0.04
C ARG A 605 -5.22 2.95 0.83
N LEU A 606 -4.36 1.93 0.86
CA LEU A 606 -3.05 2.04 1.48
C LEU A 606 -2.22 3.11 0.77
N GLN A 607 -2.14 3.11 -0.57
CA GLN A 607 -1.37 4.13 -1.31
C GLN A 607 -1.90 5.54 -1.03
N THR A 608 -3.22 5.70 -0.94
CA THR A 608 -3.84 6.98 -0.59
C THR A 608 -3.43 7.45 0.81
N VAL A 609 -3.43 6.55 1.80
CA VAL A 609 -2.96 6.85 3.16
C VAL A 609 -1.46 7.14 3.20
N GLY A 610 -0.66 6.37 2.46
CA GLY A 610 0.80 6.52 2.38
C GLY A 610 1.24 7.84 1.77
N LEU A 611 0.51 8.34 0.76
CA LEU A 611 0.77 9.63 0.14
C LEU A 611 0.57 10.78 1.13
N ASN A 612 -0.58 10.80 1.82
CA ASN A 612 -0.88 11.81 2.84
C ASN A 612 -2.08 11.40 3.71
N SER A 613 -1.81 10.82 4.87
CA SER A 613 -2.85 10.38 5.82
C SER A 613 -3.74 11.51 6.31
N LYS A 614 -3.18 12.70 6.59
CA LYS A 614 -3.93 13.88 7.03
C LYS A 614 -4.88 14.38 5.95
N ALA A 615 -4.42 14.48 4.69
CA ALA A 615 -5.29 14.87 3.57
C ALA A 615 -6.39 13.84 3.32
N LYS A 616 -6.09 12.54 3.46
CA LYS A 616 -7.08 11.46 3.39
C LYS A 616 -8.15 11.60 4.48
N ARG A 617 -7.75 11.84 5.74
CA ARG A 617 -8.67 12.05 6.87
C ARG A 617 -9.49 13.33 6.70
N GLN A 618 -8.85 14.44 6.31
CA GLN A 618 -9.55 15.70 6.02
C GLN A 618 -10.58 15.51 4.91
N ALA A 619 -10.22 14.89 3.78
CA ALA A 619 -11.15 14.65 2.68
C ALA A 619 -12.36 13.81 3.10
N ALA A 620 -12.17 12.82 3.98
CA ALA A 620 -13.29 12.05 4.55
C ALA A 620 -14.24 12.95 5.38
N LEU A 621 -13.70 13.83 6.23
CA LEU A 621 -14.52 14.80 6.99
C LEU A 621 -15.21 15.82 6.09
N VAL A 622 -14.54 16.30 5.04
CA VAL A 622 -15.12 17.20 4.03
C VAL A 622 -16.25 16.49 3.27
N MET A 623 -16.13 15.20 2.98
CA MET A 623 -17.24 14.41 2.41
C MET A 623 -18.40 14.24 3.39
N ARG A 624 -18.14 14.05 4.69
CA ARG A 624 -19.19 14.04 5.73
C ARG A 624 -19.90 15.40 5.85
N ALA A 625 -19.19 16.51 5.62
CA ALA A 625 -19.75 17.86 5.60
C ALA A 625 -20.58 18.16 4.35
N PHE A 626 -20.32 17.46 3.24
CA PHE A 626 -20.95 17.73 1.94
C PHE A 626 -22.49 17.78 1.97
N PRO A 627 -23.22 16.77 2.49
CA PRO A 627 -24.69 16.84 2.53
C PRO A 627 -25.20 18.02 3.36
N ILE A 628 -24.53 18.37 4.47
CA ILE A 628 -24.91 19.50 5.33
C ILE A 628 -24.82 20.81 4.55
N ILE A 629 -23.69 21.03 3.88
CA ILE A 629 -23.43 22.25 3.10
C ILE A 629 -24.36 22.32 1.89
N ARG A 630 -24.48 21.20 1.15
CA ARG A 630 -25.37 21.09 -0.02
C ARG A 630 -26.81 21.47 0.34
N ASP A 631 -27.34 20.90 1.42
CA ASP A 631 -28.75 21.07 1.78
C ASP A 631 -29.02 22.44 2.39
N THR A 632 -28.09 22.95 3.21
CA THR A 632 -28.24 24.27 3.84
C THR A 632 -28.15 25.41 2.83
N LEU A 633 -27.17 25.35 1.92
CA LEU A 633 -26.97 26.37 0.89
C LEU A 633 -27.81 26.13 -0.37
N LYS A 634 -28.58 25.02 -0.41
CA LYS A 634 -29.36 24.58 -1.59
C LYS A 634 -28.51 24.57 -2.86
N MET A 635 -27.32 23.97 -2.77
CA MET A 635 -26.34 23.96 -3.85
C MET A 635 -26.93 23.35 -5.12
N ASP A 636 -26.76 24.06 -6.24
CA ASP A 636 -27.10 23.55 -7.57
C ASP A 636 -26.08 22.48 -8.03
N ALA A 637 -26.33 21.90 -9.21
CA ALA A 637 -25.45 20.86 -9.75
C ALA A 637 -24.03 21.37 -10.04
N ALA A 638 -23.89 22.62 -10.47
CA ALA A 638 -22.58 23.22 -10.73
C ALA A 638 -21.77 23.39 -9.44
N GLY A 639 -22.40 23.91 -8.37
CA GLY A 639 -21.79 24.06 -7.05
C GLY A 639 -21.43 22.71 -6.42
N GLN A 640 -22.30 21.71 -6.53
CA GLN A 640 -22.03 20.35 -6.06
C GLN A 640 -20.83 19.73 -6.80
N LEU A 641 -20.77 19.82 -8.13
CA LEU A 641 -19.65 19.29 -8.92
C LEU A 641 -18.33 20.04 -8.62
N ALA A 642 -18.40 21.36 -8.41
CA ALA A 642 -17.23 22.16 -8.02
C ALA A 642 -16.69 21.75 -6.64
N TYR A 643 -17.58 21.56 -5.66
CA TYR A 643 -17.22 21.06 -4.32
C TYR A 643 -16.51 19.71 -4.40
N LEU A 644 -17.11 18.74 -5.09
CA LEU A 644 -16.56 17.39 -5.20
C LEU A 644 -15.21 17.39 -5.93
N ASN A 645 -15.04 18.22 -6.96
CA ASN A 645 -13.74 18.38 -7.62
C ASN A 645 -12.68 19.01 -6.70
N GLN A 646 -13.06 19.86 -5.74
CA GLN A 646 -12.12 20.34 -4.72
C GLN A 646 -11.72 19.24 -3.73
N VAL A 647 -12.64 18.33 -3.37
CA VAL A 647 -12.30 17.13 -2.58
C VAL A 647 -11.30 16.25 -3.32
N VAL A 648 -11.52 16.01 -4.62
CA VAL A 648 -10.60 15.25 -5.48
C VAL A 648 -9.22 15.93 -5.55
N ARG A 649 -9.15 17.27 -5.57
CA ARG A 649 -7.85 17.97 -5.54
C ARG A 649 -7.14 17.82 -4.19
N LEU A 650 -7.88 17.84 -3.09
CA LEU A 650 -7.34 17.66 -1.74
C LEU A 650 -6.81 16.23 -1.55
N CYS A 651 -7.56 15.22 -2.03
CA CYS A 651 -7.18 13.83 -1.96
C CYS A 651 -7.67 13.09 -3.23
N PRO A 652 -6.82 12.95 -4.26
CA PRO A 652 -7.22 12.32 -5.52
C PRO A 652 -7.75 10.90 -5.37
N GLY A 653 -7.24 10.14 -4.39
CA GLY A 653 -7.69 8.78 -4.08
C GLY A 653 -9.00 8.70 -3.27
N ASN A 654 -9.69 9.81 -2.99
CA ASN A 654 -10.93 9.79 -2.21
C ASN A 654 -12.09 9.15 -3.03
N GLU A 655 -12.34 7.86 -2.80
CA GLU A 655 -13.37 7.09 -3.49
C GLU A 655 -14.77 7.72 -3.37
N ALA A 656 -15.12 8.25 -2.18
CA ALA A 656 -16.44 8.81 -1.90
C ALA A 656 -16.76 10.03 -2.79
N ALA A 657 -15.78 10.90 -3.05
CA ALA A 657 -15.95 12.05 -3.94
C ALA A 657 -16.23 11.59 -5.39
N TRP A 658 -15.49 10.59 -5.87
CA TRP A 658 -15.70 10.02 -7.21
C TRP A 658 -17.06 9.34 -7.35
N LEU A 659 -17.47 8.57 -6.33
CA LEU A 659 -18.79 7.93 -6.30
C LEU A 659 -19.91 8.97 -6.29
N ALA A 660 -19.74 10.09 -5.57
CA ALA A 660 -20.72 11.19 -5.59
C ALA A 660 -20.80 11.89 -6.95
N ILE A 661 -19.66 12.11 -7.63
CA ILE A 661 -19.65 12.66 -9.01
C ILE A 661 -20.35 11.70 -9.97
N ALA A 662 -20.03 10.41 -9.88
CA ALA A 662 -20.67 9.37 -10.70
C ALA A 662 -22.18 9.31 -10.45
N GLN A 663 -22.61 9.40 -9.18
CA GLN A 663 -24.02 9.44 -8.81
C GLN A 663 -24.75 10.66 -9.39
N MET A 664 -24.15 11.85 -9.38
CA MET A 664 -24.75 13.04 -9.99
C MET A 664 -25.00 12.85 -11.50
N SER A 665 -24.04 12.24 -12.19
CA SER A 665 -24.17 11.88 -13.60
C SER A 665 -25.25 10.83 -13.83
N ARG A 666 -25.28 9.77 -13.02
CA ARG A 666 -26.32 8.71 -13.07
C ARG A 666 -27.72 9.27 -12.86
N GLU A 667 -27.89 10.17 -11.90
CA GLU A 667 -29.15 10.83 -11.56
C GLU A 667 -29.54 11.95 -12.54
N LYS A 668 -28.80 12.13 -13.64
CA LYS A 668 -29.06 13.15 -14.67
C LYS A 668 -29.12 14.57 -14.10
N LYS A 669 -28.34 14.85 -13.04
CA LYS A 669 -28.19 16.20 -12.46
C LYS A 669 -27.21 17.06 -13.26
N ILE A 670 -26.39 16.44 -14.11
CA ILE A 670 -25.42 17.12 -14.97
C ILE A 670 -26.13 17.53 -16.26
N ASP A 671 -26.22 18.83 -16.52
CA ASP A 671 -26.77 19.38 -17.76
C ASP A 671 -25.66 19.83 -18.72
N ALA A 672 -26.05 20.29 -19.91
CA ALA A 672 -25.14 20.73 -20.97
C ALA A 672 -24.10 21.77 -20.50
N GLY A 673 -24.42 22.60 -19.52
CA GLY A 673 -23.53 23.59 -18.93
C GLY A 673 -22.38 22.98 -18.13
N GLN A 674 -22.55 21.80 -17.54
CA GLN A 674 -21.50 21.11 -16.79
C GLN A 674 -20.79 20.01 -17.58
N HIS A 675 -21.20 19.70 -18.82
CA HIS A 675 -20.56 18.66 -19.64
C HIS A 675 -19.04 18.82 -19.76
N LYS A 676 -18.54 20.05 -19.93
CA LYS A 676 -17.08 20.31 -20.02
C LYS A 676 -16.37 19.95 -18.71
N ALA A 677 -16.94 20.34 -17.57
CA ALA A 677 -16.39 20.02 -16.26
C ALA A 677 -16.44 18.51 -15.99
N MET A 678 -17.56 17.85 -16.34
CA MET A 678 -17.72 16.42 -16.16
C MET A 678 -16.73 15.61 -17.03
N MET A 679 -16.50 16.03 -18.28
CA MET A 679 -15.45 15.45 -19.12
C MET A 679 -14.06 15.66 -18.53
N ALA A 680 -13.76 16.82 -17.95
CA ALA A 680 -12.48 17.05 -17.27
C ALA A 680 -12.33 16.15 -16.03
N SER A 681 -13.39 15.95 -15.24
CA SER A 681 -13.40 14.98 -14.13
C SER A 681 -13.15 13.56 -14.63
N LEU A 682 -13.74 13.15 -15.77
CA LEU A 682 -13.49 11.84 -16.38
C LEU A 682 -12.03 11.68 -16.85
N GLU A 683 -11.42 12.70 -17.45
CA GLU A 683 -9.98 12.67 -17.79
C GLU A 683 -9.08 12.59 -16.54
N SER A 684 -9.49 13.28 -15.46
CA SER A 684 -8.79 13.20 -14.19
C SER A 684 -8.92 11.81 -13.57
N LEU A 685 -10.10 11.19 -13.62
CA LEU A 685 -10.34 9.83 -13.13
C LEU A 685 -9.34 8.84 -13.74
N TYR A 686 -9.20 8.84 -15.07
CA TYR A 686 -8.28 7.92 -15.74
C TYR A 686 -6.81 8.16 -15.42
N ARG A 687 -6.40 9.42 -15.18
CA ARG A 687 -5.04 9.73 -14.73
C ARG A 687 -4.79 9.30 -13.29
N THR A 688 -5.70 9.65 -12.39
CA THR A 688 -5.59 9.36 -10.95
C THR A 688 -5.55 7.85 -10.70
N PHE A 689 -6.36 7.08 -11.41
CA PHE A 689 -6.49 5.63 -11.24
C PHE A 689 -5.83 4.84 -12.37
N ALA A 690 -4.82 5.41 -13.05
CA ALA A 690 -4.11 4.71 -14.14
C ALA A 690 -3.50 3.38 -13.67
N ASN A 691 -3.01 3.32 -12.43
CA ASN A 691 -2.49 2.11 -11.80
C ASN A 691 -3.58 1.27 -11.09
N PHE A 692 -4.82 1.75 -11.10
CA PHE A 692 -5.98 1.16 -10.42
C PHE A 692 -7.20 1.04 -11.35
N PRO A 693 -7.05 0.37 -12.51
CA PRO A 693 -8.09 0.34 -13.53
C PRO A 693 -9.40 -0.32 -13.05
N ASP A 694 -9.35 -1.17 -12.02
CA ASP A 694 -10.51 -1.78 -11.36
C ASP A 694 -11.50 -0.73 -10.85
N PHE A 695 -10.99 0.33 -10.21
CA PHE A 695 -11.82 1.43 -9.73
C PHE A 695 -12.51 2.15 -10.89
N THR A 696 -11.77 2.46 -11.96
CA THR A 696 -12.33 3.13 -13.14
C THR A 696 -13.39 2.28 -13.83
N CYS A 697 -13.22 0.95 -13.87
CA CYS A 697 -14.19 0.03 -14.47
C CYS A 697 -15.48 -0.03 -13.65
N ARG A 698 -15.35 -0.07 -12.32
CA ARG A 698 -16.46 -0.11 -11.37
C ARG A 698 -17.39 1.10 -11.53
N VAL A 699 -16.84 2.31 -11.64
CA VAL A 699 -17.64 3.56 -11.67
C VAL A 699 -18.00 4.05 -13.07
N PHE A 700 -17.54 3.38 -14.12
CA PHE A 700 -17.58 3.90 -15.49
C PHE A 700 -18.98 4.28 -15.99
N ASP A 701 -19.95 3.36 -15.93
CA ASP A 701 -21.28 3.59 -16.51
C ASP A 701 -22.00 4.79 -15.86
N ASP A 702 -21.87 4.90 -14.53
CA ASP A 702 -22.39 6.02 -13.76
C ASP A 702 -21.67 7.33 -14.14
N MET A 703 -20.35 7.30 -14.31
CA MET A 703 -19.54 8.45 -14.72
C MET A 703 -19.87 8.97 -16.12
N ILE A 704 -20.33 8.14 -17.05
CA ILE A 704 -20.68 8.57 -18.41
C ILE A 704 -22.18 8.77 -18.62
N ALA A 705 -22.99 8.52 -17.59
CA ALA A 705 -24.44 8.60 -17.67
C ALA A 705 -24.97 9.98 -18.08
N PHE A 706 -24.24 11.08 -17.85
CA PHE A 706 -24.58 12.42 -18.34
C PHE A 706 -24.55 12.56 -19.87
N GLN A 707 -23.79 11.70 -20.57
CA GLN A 707 -23.59 11.82 -22.00
C GLN A 707 -24.77 11.24 -22.78
N ASP A 708 -25.71 12.09 -23.18
CA ASP A 708 -26.90 11.68 -23.95
C ASP A 708 -26.66 11.48 -25.45
N ASN A 709 -25.54 11.98 -26.01
CA ASN A 709 -25.25 11.79 -27.42
C ASN A 709 -24.76 10.34 -27.67
N PRO A 710 -25.47 9.50 -28.45
CA PRO A 710 -25.13 8.09 -28.59
C PRO A 710 -23.73 7.88 -29.17
N LYS A 711 -23.33 8.69 -30.16
CA LYS A 711 -22.00 8.59 -30.79
C LYS A 711 -20.87 8.98 -29.85
N GLN A 712 -21.10 9.94 -28.95
CA GLN A 712 -20.09 10.30 -27.96
C GLN A 712 -20.00 9.24 -26.86
N ARG A 713 -21.14 8.68 -26.45
CA ARG A 713 -21.20 7.58 -25.49
C ARG A 713 -20.50 6.31 -26.01
N GLU A 714 -20.75 5.91 -27.25
CA GLU A 714 -20.02 4.80 -27.91
C GLU A 714 -18.51 5.02 -27.87
N LYS A 715 -18.01 6.21 -28.20
CA LYS A 715 -16.57 6.54 -28.12
C LYS A 715 -15.99 6.38 -26.72
N LEU A 716 -16.76 6.67 -25.68
CA LEU A 716 -16.31 6.49 -24.30
C LEU A 716 -16.17 5.00 -23.96
N TYR A 717 -17.14 4.17 -24.36
CA TYR A 717 -17.04 2.71 -24.22
C TYR A 717 -15.85 2.13 -24.98
N GLU A 718 -15.66 2.52 -26.25
CA GLU A 718 -14.53 2.09 -27.07
C GLU A 718 -13.19 2.49 -26.44
N ARG A 719 -13.11 3.70 -25.89
CA ARG A 719 -11.93 4.16 -25.16
C ARG A 719 -11.67 3.32 -23.91
N MET A 720 -12.69 2.99 -23.13
CA MET A 720 -12.55 2.12 -21.95
C MET A 720 -11.99 0.75 -22.35
N VAL A 721 -12.53 0.12 -23.39
CA VAL A 721 -12.04 -1.17 -23.91
C VAL A 721 -10.57 -1.07 -24.33
N ALA A 722 -10.21 -0.01 -25.05
CA ALA A 722 -8.83 0.23 -25.47
C ALA A 722 -7.88 0.42 -24.27
N LEU A 723 -8.30 1.17 -23.25
CA LEU A 723 -7.50 1.46 -22.06
C LEU A 723 -7.12 0.18 -21.31
N TYR A 724 -8.07 -0.72 -21.06
CA TYR A 724 -7.76 -1.98 -20.37
C TYR A 724 -6.98 -2.97 -21.23
N GLY A 725 -7.17 -2.92 -22.55
CA GLY A 725 -6.32 -3.64 -23.50
C GLY A 725 -4.85 -3.19 -23.40
N THR A 726 -4.58 -1.89 -23.35
CA THR A 726 -3.22 -1.34 -23.17
C THR A 726 -2.66 -1.63 -21.79
N ALA A 727 -3.50 -1.62 -20.75
CA ALA A 727 -3.08 -1.92 -19.38
C ALA A 727 -2.74 -3.41 -19.15
N GLY A 728 -2.95 -4.28 -20.15
CA GLY A 728 -2.74 -5.72 -19.99
C GLY A 728 -3.72 -6.36 -19.02
N ARG A 729 -4.96 -5.84 -18.95
CA ARG A 729 -6.04 -6.30 -18.07
C ARG A 729 -7.16 -6.95 -18.90
N PRO A 730 -6.96 -8.18 -19.42
CA PRO A 730 -7.96 -8.87 -20.23
C PRO A 730 -9.27 -9.13 -19.46
N ASP A 731 -9.20 -9.30 -18.15
CA ASP A 731 -10.37 -9.40 -17.27
C ASP A 731 -11.24 -8.14 -17.32
N LEU A 732 -10.64 -6.96 -17.13
CA LEU A 732 -11.36 -5.69 -17.22
C LEU A 732 -11.74 -5.35 -18.67
N GLY A 733 -10.96 -5.78 -19.65
CA GLY A 733 -11.29 -5.68 -21.07
C GLY A 733 -12.58 -6.43 -21.39
N CYS A 734 -12.70 -7.69 -20.96
CA CYS A 734 -13.91 -8.49 -21.11
C CYS A 734 -15.12 -7.85 -20.42
N GLU A 735 -14.96 -7.36 -19.19
CA GLU A 735 -16.03 -6.66 -18.46
C GLU A 735 -16.45 -5.37 -19.19
N ALA A 736 -15.50 -4.59 -19.69
CA ALA A 736 -15.76 -3.38 -20.48
C ALA A 736 -16.53 -3.68 -21.77
N ILE A 737 -16.23 -4.81 -22.43
CA ILE A 737 -16.96 -5.27 -23.62
C ILE A 737 -18.38 -5.67 -23.26
N LEU A 738 -18.59 -6.39 -22.15
CA LEU A 738 -19.94 -6.76 -21.69
C LEU A 738 -20.79 -5.51 -21.43
N LYS A 739 -20.24 -4.50 -20.73
CA LYS A 739 -20.90 -3.21 -20.51
C LYS A 739 -21.23 -2.51 -21.83
N TYR A 740 -20.30 -2.48 -22.77
CA TYR A 740 -20.53 -1.85 -24.08
C TYR A 740 -21.61 -2.60 -24.89
N VAL A 741 -21.57 -3.92 -24.87
CA VAL A 741 -22.57 -4.79 -25.51
C VAL A 741 -23.96 -4.54 -24.95
N ASP A 742 -24.11 -4.42 -23.63
CA ASP A 742 -25.40 -4.12 -23.02
C ASP A 742 -25.92 -2.75 -23.45
N TYR A 743 -25.03 -1.76 -23.56
CA TYR A 743 -25.39 -0.46 -24.13
C TYR A 743 -25.80 -0.55 -25.62
N LEU A 744 -25.04 -1.24 -26.47
CA LEU A 744 -25.39 -1.43 -27.89
C LEU A 744 -26.75 -2.13 -28.06
N VAL A 745 -27.05 -3.14 -27.23
CA VAL A 745 -28.35 -3.80 -27.22
C VAL A 745 -29.45 -2.83 -26.80
N SER A 746 -29.20 -1.95 -25.82
CA SER A 746 -30.17 -0.92 -25.42
C SER A 746 -30.48 0.08 -26.55
N GLU A 747 -29.50 0.33 -27.43
CA GLU A 747 -29.62 1.18 -28.62
C GLU A 747 -30.08 0.42 -29.88
N LYS A 748 -30.46 -0.87 -29.76
CA LYS A 748 -30.89 -1.73 -30.89
C LYS A 748 -29.81 -1.93 -31.97
N HIS A 749 -28.55 -2.04 -31.53
CA HIS A 749 -27.38 -2.33 -32.34
C HIS A 749 -26.88 -3.77 -32.10
N GLU A 750 -27.78 -4.77 -32.21
CA GLU A 750 -27.47 -6.16 -31.85
C GLU A 750 -26.41 -6.80 -32.74
N LYS A 751 -26.34 -6.37 -34.01
CA LYS A 751 -25.34 -6.86 -34.98
C LYS A 751 -23.93 -6.45 -34.56
N GLU A 752 -23.73 -5.18 -34.19
CA GLU A 752 -22.48 -4.67 -33.65
C GLU A 752 -22.14 -5.37 -32.33
N ALA A 753 -23.11 -5.55 -31.44
CA ALA A 753 -22.93 -6.22 -30.15
C ALA A 753 -22.40 -7.66 -30.32
N ILE A 754 -23.02 -8.42 -31.24
CA ILE A 754 -22.58 -9.77 -31.60
C ILE A 754 -21.13 -9.76 -32.12
N GLN A 755 -20.78 -8.80 -32.97
CA GLN A 755 -19.43 -8.68 -33.52
C GLN A 755 -18.39 -8.39 -32.44
N TRP A 756 -18.67 -7.45 -31.54
CA TRP A 756 -17.79 -7.11 -30.41
C TRP A 756 -17.54 -8.32 -29.51
N LEU A 757 -18.58 -9.10 -29.19
CA LEU A 757 -18.43 -10.34 -28.43
C LEU A 757 -17.56 -11.36 -29.16
N ALA A 758 -17.89 -11.66 -30.42
CA ALA A 758 -17.19 -12.68 -31.19
C ALA A 758 -15.68 -12.37 -31.35
N VAL A 759 -15.35 -11.13 -31.75
CA VAL A 759 -13.95 -10.71 -31.93
C VAL A 759 -13.19 -10.78 -30.61
N SER A 760 -13.81 -10.38 -29.51
CA SER A 760 -13.16 -10.32 -28.21
C SER A 760 -12.91 -11.70 -27.63
N ILE A 761 -13.88 -12.61 -27.73
CA ILE A 761 -13.70 -14.01 -27.31
C ILE A 761 -12.58 -14.68 -28.12
N GLN A 762 -12.50 -14.42 -29.42
CA GLN A 762 -11.42 -14.97 -30.25
C GLN A 762 -10.03 -14.43 -29.90
N ARG A 763 -9.94 -13.21 -29.36
CA ARG A 763 -8.67 -12.59 -28.92
C ARG A 763 -8.25 -13.04 -27.53
N MET A 764 -9.20 -13.38 -26.66
CA MET A 764 -8.95 -13.79 -25.28
C MET A 764 -9.55 -15.18 -24.99
N PRO A 765 -9.21 -16.22 -25.78
CA PRO A 765 -9.89 -17.51 -25.71
C PRO A 765 -9.64 -18.26 -24.40
N GLY A 766 -8.58 -17.89 -23.67
CA GLY A 766 -8.23 -18.46 -22.38
C GLY A 766 -8.98 -17.84 -21.19
N GLU A 767 -9.69 -16.72 -21.33
CA GLU A 767 -10.35 -16.02 -20.19
C GLU A 767 -11.63 -16.72 -19.71
N GLY A 768 -11.48 -17.91 -19.13
CA GLY A 768 -12.56 -18.77 -18.65
C GLY A 768 -13.47 -18.14 -17.59
N ARG A 769 -13.04 -17.08 -16.90
CA ARG A 769 -13.89 -16.30 -15.98
C ARG A 769 -15.01 -15.52 -16.70
N TYR A 770 -14.75 -15.07 -17.92
CA TYR A 770 -15.64 -14.16 -18.66
C TYR A 770 -16.19 -14.76 -19.95
N VAL A 771 -15.38 -15.54 -20.67
CA VAL A 771 -15.75 -16.10 -21.98
C VAL A 771 -17.06 -16.90 -21.91
N PRO A 772 -17.35 -17.75 -20.91
CA PRO A 772 -18.64 -18.43 -20.81
C PRO A 772 -19.83 -17.46 -20.77
N ARG A 773 -19.75 -16.40 -19.96
CA ARG A 773 -20.79 -15.35 -19.87
C ARG A 773 -20.91 -14.57 -21.17
N MET A 774 -19.79 -14.26 -21.82
CA MET A 774 -19.78 -13.60 -23.13
C MET A 774 -20.38 -14.50 -24.23
N LEU A 775 -20.12 -15.80 -24.19
CA LEU A 775 -20.73 -16.78 -25.10
C LEU A 775 -22.23 -16.91 -24.85
N ASP A 776 -22.69 -16.89 -23.59
CA ASP A 776 -24.12 -16.88 -23.27
C ASP A 776 -24.80 -15.68 -23.92
N ARG A 777 -24.19 -14.50 -23.79
CA ARG A 777 -24.69 -13.27 -24.41
C ARG A 777 -24.67 -13.35 -25.93
N LEU A 778 -23.56 -13.81 -26.52
CA LEU A 778 -23.36 -13.95 -27.95
C LEU A 778 -24.41 -14.90 -28.56
N GLU A 779 -24.56 -16.07 -27.96
CA GLU A 779 -25.52 -17.07 -28.42
C GLU A 779 -26.96 -16.61 -28.26
N SER A 780 -27.26 -15.87 -27.19
CA SER A 780 -28.60 -15.31 -26.98
C SER A 780 -28.95 -14.30 -28.06
N LEU A 781 -28.08 -13.31 -28.29
CA LEU A 781 -28.30 -12.27 -29.31
C LEU A 781 -28.37 -12.86 -30.72
N ALA A 782 -27.57 -13.88 -31.00
CA ALA A 782 -27.59 -14.54 -32.30
C ALA A 782 -28.91 -15.27 -32.59
N LYS A 783 -29.70 -15.73 -31.60
CA LYS A 783 -30.93 -16.50 -31.87
C LYS A 783 -31.89 -15.79 -32.83
N ASP A 784 -31.98 -14.47 -32.71
CA ASP A 784 -32.99 -13.66 -33.39
C ASP A 784 -32.44 -12.95 -34.64
N VAL A 785 -31.17 -13.17 -34.99
CA VAL A 785 -30.49 -12.56 -36.15
C VAL A 785 -30.35 -13.58 -37.27
N GLU A 786 -30.93 -13.28 -38.44
CA GLU A 786 -30.84 -14.15 -39.62
C GLU A 786 -29.38 -14.40 -40.04
N GLY A 787 -29.04 -15.65 -40.36
CA GLY A 787 -27.71 -16.06 -40.80
C GLY A 787 -26.67 -16.25 -39.67
N SER A 788 -26.96 -15.82 -38.43
CA SER A 788 -26.03 -15.90 -37.31
C SER A 788 -25.70 -17.35 -36.87
N GLN A 789 -26.62 -18.30 -37.07
CA GLN A 789 -26.45 -19.68 -36.60
C GLN A 789 -25.31 -20.38 -37.34
N GLU A 790 -25.19 -20.15 -38.65
CA GLU A 790 -24.09 -20.68 -39.46
C GLU A 790 -22.75 -20.04 -39.07
N GLN A 791 -22.76 -18.75 -38.75
CA GLN A 791 -21.57 -18.04 -38.31
C GLN A 791 -21.12 -18.49 -36.92
N LEU A 792 -22.05 -18.82 -36.01
CA LEU A 792 -21.70 -19.39 -34.71
C LEU A 792 -21.01 -20.74 -34.85
N VAL A 793 -21.44 -21.59 -35.78
CA VAL A 793 -20.72 -22.84 -36.09
C VAL A 793 -19.28 -22.55 -36.50
N ARG A 794 -19.06 -21.63 -37.44
CA ARG A 794 -17.70 -21.24 -37.88
C ARG A 794 -16.88 -20.64 -36.75
N PHE A 795 -17.49 -19.77 -35.95
CA PHE A 795 -16.86 -19.17 -34.78
C PHE A 795 -16.35 -20.24 -33.82
N TYR A 796 -17.16 -21.27 -33.49
CA TYR A 796 -16.72 -22.36 -32.60
C TYR A 796 -15.57 -23.18 -33.20
N GLN A 797 -15.57 -23.43 -34.51
CA GLN A 797 -14.47 -24.12 -35.17
C GLN A 797 -13.14 -23.35 -35.03
N GLU A 798 -13.18 -22.01 -35.08
CA GLU A 798 -11.99 -21.16 -34.93
C GLU A 798 -11.60 -20.91 -33.47
N PHE A 799 -12.57 -20.95 -32.57
CA PHE A 799 -12.40 -20.65 -31.15
C PHE A 799 -11.80 -21.84 -30.38
N LEU A 800 -12.37 -23.05 -30.53
CA LEU A 800 -11.97 -24.23 -29.75
C LEU A 800 -10.47 -24.55 -29.81
N PRO A 801 -9.79 -24.49 -30.98
CA PRO A 801 -8.36 -24.82 -31.05
C PRO A 801 -7.46 -23.82 -30.31
N LYS A 802 -7.97 -22.62 -29.98
CA LYS A 802 -7.21 -21.57 -29.29
C LYS A 802 -7.29 -21.66 -27.77
N ILE A 803 -8.15 -22.53 -27.23
CA ILE A 803 -8.34 -22.68 -25.79
C ILE A 803 -7.21 -23.58 -25.23
N PRO A 804 -6.53 -23.17 -24.15
CA PRO A 804 -5.59 -24.04 -23.46
C PRO A 804 -6.27 -25.36 -23.04
N GLN A 805 -5.74 -26.50 -23.49
CA GLN A 805 -6.37 -27.81 -23.23
C GLN A 805 -5.96 -28.40 -21.87
N MET A 806 -4.87 -27.91 -21.29
CA MET A 806 -4.26 -28.40 -20.06
C MET A 806 -3.99 -27.25 -19.10
N GLU A 807 -4.12 -27.50 -17.80
CA GLU A 807 -3.73 -26.61 -16.70
C GLU A 807 -2.68 -27.32 -15.84
N GLY A 808 -1.43 -26.90 -15.98
CA GLY A 808 -0.29 -27.67 -15.46
C GLY A 808 -0.29 -29.08 -16.05
N ASN A 809 -0.51 -30.08 -15.20
CA ASN A 809 -0.55 -31.50 -15.60
C ASN A 809 -1.98 -32.08 -15.68
N ALA A 810 -3.01 -31.29 -15.40
CA ALA A 810 -4.41 -31.74 -15.43
C ALA A 810 -5.15 -31.22 -16.66
N PRO A 811 -6.20 -31.91 -17.15
CA PRO A 811 -7.10 -31.37 -18.17
C PRO A 811 -7.77 -30.07 -17.69
N SER A 812 -7.89 -29.07 -18.57
CA SER A 812 -8.60 -27.82 -18.22
C SER A 812 -10.12 -28.05 -18.16
N PRO A 813 -10.77 -27.81 -16.99
CA PRO A 813 -12.23 -27.92 -16.88
C PRO A 813 -12.95 -26.94 -17.79
N TYR A 814 -12.43 -25.72 -17.93
CA TYR A 814 -12.94 -24.70 -18.84
C TYR A 814 -12.90 -25.18 -20.29
N CYS A 815 -11.78 -25.76 -20.73
CA CYS A 815 -11.68 -26.30 -22.09
C CYS A 815 -12.72 -27.40 -22.34
N ILE A 816 -12.87 -28.33 -21.38
CA ILE A 816 -13.88 -29.41 -21.43
C ILE A 816 -15.28 -28.82 -21.61
N GLU A 817 -15.64 -27.84 -20.79
CA GLU A 817 -16.94 -27.15 -20.87
C GLU A 817 -17.17 -26.52 -22.25
N MET A 818 -16.17 -25.83 -22.81
CA MET A 818 -16.29 -25.18 -24.11
C MET A 818 -16.45 -26.19 -25.26
N PHE A 819 -15.76 -27.33 -25.21
CA PHE A 819 -15.96 -28.41 -26.18
C PHE A 819 -17.36 -29.03 -26.06
N GLU A 820 -17.82 -29.34 -24.84
CA GLU A 820 -19.17 -29.90 -24.61
C GLU A 820 -20.26 -28.95 -25.11
N ARG A 821 -20.10 -27.65 -24.84
CA ARG A 821 -20.96 -26.58 -25.32
C ARG A 821 -21.00 -26.52 -26.85
N ALA A 822 -19.84 -26.55 -27.51
CA ALA A 822 -19.74 -26.51 -28.97
C ALA A 822 -20.31 -27.76 -29.65
N ILE A 823 -20.06 -28.96 -29.12
CA ILE A 823 -20.58 -30.23 -29.64
C ILE A 823 -22.11 -30.21 -29.65
N LYS A 824 -22.74 -29.75 -28.55
CA LYS A 824 -24.21 -29.59 -28.48
C LYS A 824 -24.72 -28.65 -29.57
N ARG A 825 -23.96 -27.60 -29.88
CA ARG A 825 -24.31 -26.63 -30.94
C ARG A 825 -24.17 -27.24 -32.33
N PHE A 826 -23.09 -27.95 -32.62
CA PHE A 826 -22.88 -28.62 -33.91
C PHE A 826 -23.97 -29.64 -34.20
N LYS A 827 -24.37 -30.45 -33.22
CA LYS A 827 -25.52 -31.38 -33.34
C LYS A 827 -26.81 -30.64 -33.66
N LYS A 828 -27.11 -29.55 -32.93
CA LYS A 828 -28.32 -28.75 -33.18
C LYS A 828 -28.33 -28.12 -34.59
N ALA A 829 -27.16 -27.83 -35.16
CA ALA A 829 -27.00 -27.28 -36.50
C ALA A 829 -26.88 -28.35 -37.61
N GLY A 830 -27.04 -29.64 -37.30
CA GLY A 830 -26.91 -30.74 -38.26
C GLY A 830 -25.48 -30.87 -38.83
N ARG A 831 -24.45 -30.57 -38.03
CA ARG A 831 -23.03 -30.69 -38.39
C ARG A 831 -22.40 -31.88 -37.67
N ASP A 832 -22.87 -33.08 -38.00
CA ASP A 832 -22.52 -34.31 -37.29
C ASP A 832 -21.02 -34.63 -37.36
N GLU A 833 -20.36 -34.35 -38.49
CA GLU A 833 -18.91 -34.54 -38.64
C GLU A 833 -18.11 -33.66 -37.65
N LEU A 834 -18.54 -32.40 -37.45
CA LEU A 834 -17.91 -31.49 -36.49
C LEU A 834 -18.17 -31.92 -35.05
N ALA A 835 -19.38 -32.41 -34.75
CA ALA A 835 -19.71 -32.95 -33.45
C ALA A 835 -18.84 -34.18 -33.12
N GLN A 836 -18.69 -35.12 -34.05
CA GLN A 836 -17.85 -36.31 -33.89
C GLN A 836 -16.37 -35.95 -33.72
N ALA A 837 -15.85 -35.00 -34.51
CA ALA A 837 -14.48 -34.51 -34.36
C ALA A 837 -14.25 -33.86 -32.98
N GLY A 838 -15.21 -33.07 -32.50
CA GLY A 838 -15.17 -32.48 -31.17
C GLY A 838 -15.19 -33.53 -30.05
N GLU A 839 -16.03 -34.57 -30.16
CA GLU A 839 -16.11 -35.67 -29.20
C GLU A 839 -14.79 -36.45 -29.13
N ALA A 840 -14.17 -36.75 -30.28
CA ALA A 840 -12.88 -37.43 -30.33
C ALA A 840 -11.77 -36.60 -29.64
N GLN A 841 -11.75 -35.28 -29.87
CA GLN A 841 -10.78 -34.40 -29.22
C GLN A 841 -11.04 -34.31 -27.70
N LEU A 842 -12.30 -34.24 -27.28
CA LEU A 842 -12.67 -34.17 -25.87
C LEU A 842 -12.22 -35.41 -25.09
N VAL A 843 -12.31 -36.60 -25.69
CA VAL A 843 -11.78 -37.85 -25.09
C VAL A 843 -10.27 -37.75 -24.86
N LEU A 844 -9.50 -37.20 -25.81
CA LEU A 844 -8.07 -37.02 -25.65
C LEU A 844 -7.73 -36.02 -24.54
N ILE A 845 -8.46 -34.91 -24.45
CA ILE A 845 -8.28 -33.89 -23.41
C ILE A 845 -8.56 -34.49 -22.03
N LYS A 846 -9.69 -35.18 -21.85
CA LYS A 846 -10.05 -35.84 -20.58
C LYS A 846 -9.03 -36.91 -20.16
N ALA A 847 -8.36 -37.54 -21.12
CA ALA A 847 -7.27 -38.50 -20.87
C ALA A 847 -5.91 -37.85 -20.58
N GLY A 848 -5.84 -36.51 -20.47
CA GLY A 848 -4.59 -35.77 -20.23
C GLY A 848 -3.64 -35.72 -21.43
N ARG A 849 -4.15 -36.02 -22.63
CA ARG A 849 -3.40 -36.01 -23.90
C ARG A 849 -3.67 -34.75 -24.75
N GLY A 850 -4.13 -33.68 -24.11
CA GLY A 850 -4.37 -32.40 -24.77
C GLY A 850 -3.07 -31.68 -25.17
N GLN A 851 -3.18 -30.76 -26.12
CA GLN A 851 -2.10 -29.84 -26.46
C GLN A 851 -1.77 -28.95 -25.26
N ARG A 852 -0.51 -28.98 -24.82
CA ARG A 852 -0.02 -28.12 -23.74
C ARG A 852 0.16 -26.70 -24.26
N SER A 853 -0.18 -25.68 -23.47
CA SER A 853 0.22 -24.31 -23.78
C SER A 853 1.74 -24.22 -23.78
N ARG A 854 2.31 -23.53 -24.77
CA ARG A 854 3.73 -23.20 -24.77
C ARG A 854 4.03 -22.06 -23.82
#